data_AF-A0A9X1WSF9-F1
#
_entry.id   AF-A0A9X1WSF9-F1
#
_cell.length_a   1.000
_cell.length_b   1.000
_cell.length_c   1.000
_cell.angle_alpha   90.00
_cell.angle_beta   90.00
_cell.angle_gamma   90.00
#
_symmetry.space_group_name_H-M   'P 1'
#
loop_
_entity.id
_entity.type
_entity.pdbx_description
1 polymer ?
#
loop_
_entity_poly.entity_id
_entity_poly.type
_entity_poly.pdbx_seq_one_letter_code
_entity_poly.pdbx_strand_id
1 'polypeptide(L)'
;MGSMKRLGLGFMILLLMLPVVSSGREKASAASDPAVNLVLGKATKASSGKADNAVDGDASTVWQPLAADRQDDMNVWISVDMGAQETFNKVIIHLNRADNLKDYQILYSDDGSSWNQVYSKNKDLTATEAAMFENVSARYIKLNLNMSKDLNVQLSELAVYNSTESSAPAGLKRIYFTDTSGKEYSNNAEVRLNKGSKGTLVLKGELDSGQEVDLAPYAKTFIASTQDVSIDPSGTFTANQVGASLVHGVVQAAQELKTNDFWIVVDDPVAFLDEIYVMNSTLSHSHMKAEIGQSAIIEPKDAYPSVSTVSNVNGTLSGELIYDGSKVICKLDPTTVSKGEAKQWTPQGKADKEGRYEIRLKMEQEGKTLVYDSFYFTVWANNKIPKDQSQIAFLGKDGKLVYVSDFRGNQILDFSNVGYMGGGVKLPDVKVKATVKPGDGDDTARIQVAIDQVAAMPVGEDGFRGAVLLKKGKYEVGGTLKINASGIVLRGEGQDEKGTLIYGTGANPRNLIEIGESTGLSIVNSSMETITDLYVPSGSRTFHVDDASSYHVGDTIVVRRIGDKNWIHEIGMDYIYNRPGGTVTQWAPFNLDFDRVITAIDGNSITVDAPIANAIERKWGGGQIFKYTDSARIEQVGVENMRADSAFDPSVMDTVMDNDKTDPYYADEKHAERLVVFNSVKNGWVRDVTGYHLSYSLVQMSRNSKWITVQDSNMYDMVSIITGGRRYVIHQMGQLNFVQRIYTETARHAFVVDSRVQGPNVFLDGKAVKNYNTSEPHHRWSVGGLFDNIDAPISIRDRGWLGSGHGWAGANYVSWNTEDEMTSQQPPTAQNYAIGHAGPKVSGLVPSDYDPRPRNDGYWESLGQHVKVESLYKQQLLNRLGQKALDNIKR
;
A
#
# COMPACT_ATOMS: atom_id res chain seq x y z
N MET A 1 -3.45 -68.78 4.59
CA MET A 1 -2.11 -69.41 4.75
C MET A 1 -1.30 -69.07 3.52
N GLY A 2 -0.30 -68.16 3.65
CA GLY A 2 0.75 -67.84 2.66
C GLY A 2 0.27 -67.30 1.31
N SER A 3 1.00 -66.54 0.51
CA SER A 3 2.34 -65.93 0.55
C SER A 3 2.43 -65.15 -0.77
N MET A 4 2.87 -63.88 -0.75
CA MET A 4 3.99 -63.38 -1.59
C MET A 4 4.03 -61.86 -1.72
N LYS A 5 5.14 -61.32 -1.21
CA LYS A 5 6.10 -60.35 -1.78
C LYS A 5 5.61 -59.01 -2.35
N ARG A 6 6.19 -57.96 -1.75
CA ARG A 6 6.22 -56.54 -2.11
C ARG A 6 6.68 -56.27 -3.55
N LEU A 7 5.97 -55.40 -4.24
CA LEU A 7 6.52 -54.44 -5.22
C LEU A 7 6.02 -53.04 -4.84
N GLY A 8 6.93 -52.09 -4.72
CA GLY A 8 6.60 -50.68 -4.51
C GLY A 8 6.32 -49.98 -5.84
N LEU A 9 5.15 -49.36 -5.93
CA LEU A 9 4.81 -48.20 -6.76
C LEU A 9 4.26 -47.19 -5.73
N GLY A 10 4.85 -46.02 -5.48
CA GLY A 10 5.16 -45.00 -6.48
C GLY A 10 3.89 -44.18 -6.73
N PHE A 11 3.43 -43.42 -5.74
CA PHE A 11 2.29 -42.51 -5.86
C PHE A 11 2.65 -41.40 -6.86
N MET A 12 2.00 -41.46 -8.01
CA MET A 12 2.10 -40.49 -9.10
C MET A 12 1.32 -39.23 -8.69
N ILE A 13 2.03 -38.20 -8.25
CA ILE A 13 1.48 -36.86 -8.09
C ILE A 13 1.35 -36.26 -9.50
N LEU A 14 0.10 -36.14 -9.96
CA LEU A 14 -0.24 -35.43 -11.18
C LEU A 14 -0.10 -33.92 -10.92
N LEU A 15 1.12 -33.39 -11.10
CA LEU A 15 1.35 -31.95 -11.21
C LEU A 15 0.67 -31.48 -12.51
N LEU A 16 -0.40 -30.70 -12.36
CA LEU A 16 -0.91 -29.85 -13.44
C LEU A 16 0.20 -28.85 -13.79
N MET A 17 0.97 -29.18 -14.82
CA MET A 17 1.89 -28.27 -15.48
C MET A 17 1.07 -27.10 -16.01
N LEU A 18 1.21 -25.94 -15.37
CA LEU A 18 1.14 -24.67 -16.08
C LEU A 18 2.07 -24.79 -17.29
N PRO A 19 1.67 -24.34 -18.50
CA PRO A 19 2.63 -24.23 -19.58
C PRO A 19 3.74 -23.31 -19.06
N VAL A 20 4.91 -23.88 -18.79
CA VAL A 20 6.16 -23.15 -18.86
C VAL A 20 6.18 -22.68 -20.29
N VAL A 21 5.74 -21.44 -20.52
CA VAL A 21 6.17 -20.70 -21.68
C VAL A 21 7.67 -20.65 -21.48
N SER A 22 8.37 -21.59 -22.11
CA SER A 22 9.79 -21.46 -22.31
C SER A 22 9.91 -20.11 -22.99
N SER A 23 10.41 -19.12 -22.26
CA SER A 23 11.09 -18.02 -22.90
C SER A 23 12.20 -18.68 -23.68
N GLY A 24 11.90 -19.03 -24.94
CA GLY A 24 12.92 -19.13 -25.94
C GLY A 24 13.73 -17.86 -25.75
N ARG A 25 15.02 -18.03 -25.46
CA ARG A 25 15.97 -16.93 -25.50
C ARG A 25 15.90 -16.40 -26.93
N GLU A 26 15.00 -15.44 -27.16
CA GLU A 26 15.02 -14.66 -28.37
C GLU A 26 16.38 -13.98 -28.39
N LYS A 27 17.03 -14.10 -29.55
CA LYS A 27 18.36 -13.57 -29.81
C LYS A 27 18.43 -12.15 -29.25
N ALA A 28 19.39 -11.91 -28.35
CA ALA A 28 19.86 -10.57 -28.10
C ALA A 28 20.19 -9.97 -29.48
N SER A 29 19.40 -9.00 -29.95
CA SER A 29 19.82 -8.23 -31.09
C SER A 29 21.02 -7.43 -30.61
N ALA A 30 22.21 -7.85 -31.02
CA ALA A 30 23.42 -7.07 -30.86
C ALA A 30 23.08 -5.64 -31.30
N ALA A 31 23.19 -4.69 -30.37
CA ALA A 31 23.19 -3.29 -30.71
C ALA A 31 24.28 -3.11 -31.77
N SER A 32 23.87 -2.73 -32.98
CA SER A 32 24.75 -2.58 -34.13
C SER A 32 25.62 -1.34 -33.93
N ASP A 33 26.70 -1.50 -33.18
CA ASP A 33 27.92 -0.73 -33.35
C ASP A 33 28.64 -1.35 -34.57
N PRO A 34 28.95 -0.61 -35.65
CA PRO A 34 29.68 -1.17 -36.79
C PRO A 34 31.14 -1.52 -36.46
N ALA A 35 31.58 -1.33 -35.22
CA ALA A 35 32.90 -1.69 -34.75
C ALA A 35 33.07 -3.23 -34.65
N VAL A 36 34.05 -3.75 -35.38
CA VAL A 36 34.47 -5.17 -35.32
C VAL A 36 34.97 -5.48 -33.90
N ASN A 37 34.44 -6.52 -33.25
CA ASN A 37 35.00 -7.04 -32.00
C ASN A 37 36.39 -7.64 -32.29
N LEU A 38 37.44 -6.95 -31.85
CA LEU A 38 38.84 -7.25 -32.17
C LEU A 38 39.34 -8.56 -31.56
N VAL A 39 38.69 -9.04 -30.50
CA VAL A 39 39.05 -10.27 -29.80
C VAL A 39 38.22 -11.49 -30.20
N LEU A 40 37.19 -11.32 -31.05
CA LEU A 40 36.31 -12.42 -31.47
C LEU A 40 37.10 -13.54 -32.16
N GLY A 41 36.98 -14.76 -31.62
CA GLY A 41 37.64 -15.97 -32.12
C GLY A 41 39.17 -15.97 -32.00
N LYS A 42 39.74 -15.05 -31.21
CA LYS A 42 41.20 -14.92 -31.06
C LYS A 42 41.75 -15.89 -30.00
N ALA A 43 43.06 -16.13 -30.07
CA ALA A 43 43.72 -17.07 -29.17
C ALA A 43 43.75 -16.52 -27.73
N THR A 44 43.33 -17.34 -26.77
CA THR A 44 43.27 -16.93 -25.36
C THR A 44 44.30 -17.68 -24.50
N LYS A 45 44.68 -17.06 -23.39
CA LYS A 45 45.31 -17.69 -22.22
C LYS A 45 44.57 -17.21 -20.98
N ALA A 46 44.50 -18.02 -19.95
CA ALA A 46 43.94 -17.61 -18.67
C ALA A 46 44.74 -18.23 -17.52
N SER A 47 44.48 -17.74 -16.32
CA SER A 47 44.97 -18.32 -15.07
C SER A 47 44.57 -19.80 -14.97
N SER A 48 43.32 -20.13 -15.33
CA SER A 48 42.83 -21.50 -15.48
C SER A 48 41.53 -21.58 -16.29
N GLY A 49 41.00 -22.78 -16.53
CA GLY A 49 39.72 -22.99 -17.21
C GLY A 49 39.76 -22.84 -18.75
N LYS A 50 38.61 -23.01 -19.40
CA LYS A 50 38.49 -22.93 -20.87
C LYS A 50 38.20 -21.49 -21.31
N ALA A 51 39.27 -20.73 -21.59
CA ALA A 51 39.21 -19.30 -21.85
C ALA A 51 38.59 -18.90 -23.21
N ASP A 52 38.66 -19.76 -24.22
CA ASP A 52 38.12 -19.46 -25.56
C ASP A 52 36.61 -19.21 -25.57
N ASN A 53 35.88 -19.75 -24.58
CA ASN A 53 34.45 -19.52 -24.42
C ASN A 53 34.10 -18.05 -24.08
N ALA A 54 35.06 -17.22 -23.65
CA ALA A 54 34.80 -15.81 -23.38
C ALA A 54 34.92 -14.92 -24.61
N VAL A 55 35.38 -15.46 -25.76
CA VAL A 55 35.61 -14.68 -26.98
C VAL A 55 35.03 -15.37 -28.22
N ASP A 56 34.11 -16.32 -28.05
CA ASP A 56 33.52 -17.09 -29.15
C ASP A 56 32.26 -16.43 -29.75
N GLY A 57 31.75 -15.37 -29.12
CA GLY A 57 30.53 -14.68 -29.52
C GLY A 57 29.24 -15.45 -29.19
N ASP A 58 29.31 -16.52 -28.40
CA ASP A 58 28.17 -17.31 -27.94
C ASP A 58 27.90 -17.07 -26.45
N ALA A 59 26.94 -16.19 -26.17
CA ALA A 59 26.54 -15.86 -24.79
C ALA A 59 25.98 -17.05 -23.96
N SER A 60 25.86 -18.25 -24.53
CA SER A 60 25.51 -19.48 -23.81
C SER A 60 26.71 -20.25 -23.27
N THR A 61 27.93 -19.97 -23.75
CA THR A 61 29.18 -20.52 -23.22
C THR A 61 29.78 -19.55 -22.21
N VAL A 62 30.65 -20.04 -21.32
CA VAL A 62 31.35 -19.21 -20.33
C VAL A 62 32.78 -19.67 -20.13
N TRP A 63 33.70 -18.72 -19.94
CA TRP A 63 34.96 -18.99 -19.24
C TRP A 63 34.70 -19.01 -17.74
N GLN A 64 35.15 -20.08 -17.09
CA GLN A 64 35.10 -20.23 -15.63
C GLN A 64 36.46 -20.74 -15.14
N PRO A 65 37.17 -19.99 -14.27
CA PRO A 65 38.40 -20.46 -13.65
C PRO A 65 38.12 -21.61 -12.68
N LEU A 66 39.12 -22.47 -12.49
CA LEU A 66 39.08 -23.61 -11.56
C LEU A 66 39.01 -23.11 -10.11
N ALA A 67 38.47 -23.94 -9.21
CA ALA A 67 38.38 -23.58 -7.79
C ALA A 67 39.76 -23.34 -7.15
N ALA A 68 40.78 -24.12 -7.53
CA ALA A 68 42.13 -23.98 -6.99
C ALA A 68 42.77 -22.61 -7.29
N ASP A 69 42.45 -22.04 -8.45
CA ASP A 69 42.96 -20.75 -8.96
C ASP A 69 42.16 -19.54 -8.43
N ARG A 70 41.05 -19.77 -7.72
CA ARG A 70 40.36 -18.70 -6.98
C ARG A 70 40.78 -18.67 -5.51
N GLN A 71 41.35 -19.76 -5.02
CA GLN A 71 41.67 -20.00 -3.62
C GLN A 71 43.14 -19.73 -3.29
N ASP A 72 43.98 -19.52 -4.30
CA ASP A 72 45.40 -19.23 -4.13
C ASP A 72 45.64 -17.75 -3.78
N ASP A 73 45.24 -16.80 -4.63
CA ASP A 73 45.44 -15.37 -4.44
C ASP A 73 44.18 -14.51 -4.64
N MET A 74 43.03 -15.17 -4.91
CA MET A 74 41.75 -14.52 -5.23
C MET A 74 41.81 -13.59 -6.46
N ASN A 75 42.76 -13.82 -7.37
CA ASN A 75 42.87 -13.14 -8.65
C ASN A 75 42.74 -14.16 -9.79
N VAL A 76 41.81 -13.89 -10.71
CA VAL A 76 41.68 -14.68 -11.94
C VAL A 76 41.79 -13.78 -13.13
N TRP A 77 42.42 -14.27 -14.20
CA TRP A 77 42.66 -13.45 -15.38
C TRP A 77 42.53 -14.23 -16.69
N ILE A 78 42.14 -13.49 -17.72
CA ILE A 78 42.13 -13.93 -19.12
C ILE A 78 42.90 -12.91 -19.95
N SER A 79 43.74 -13.39 -20.88
CA SER A 79 44.43 -12.57 -21.87
C SER A 79 44.18 -13.08 -23.27
N VAL A 80 44.07 -12.17 -24.23
CA VAL A 80 43.79 -12.48 -25.63
C VAL A 80 44.93 -11.96 -26.50
N ASP A 81 45.41 -12.79 -27.44
CA ASP A 81 46.33 -12.40 -28.52
C ASP A 81 45.51 -12.02 -29.76
N MET A 82 45.47 -10.73 -30.10
CA MET A 82 44.73 -10.26 -31.29
C MET A 82 45.42 -10.66 -32.62
N GLY A 83 46.66 -11.18 -32.55
CA GLY A 83 47.46 -11.67 -33.68
C GLY A 83 48.37 -10.62 -34.30
N ALA A 84 47.99 -9.35 -34.21
CA ALA A 84 48.76 -8.18 -34.61
C ALA A 84 48.49 -7.02 -33.64
N GLN A 85 49.25 -5.93 -33.75
CA GLN A 85 48.98 -4.72 -32.99
C GLN A 85 47.69 -4.08 -33.52
N GLU A 86 46.71 -3.89 -32.63
CA GLU A 86 45.43 -3.26 -32.91
C GLU A 86 45.27 -2.02 -32.03
N THR A 87 44.59 -1.00 -32.53
CA THR A 87 44.18 0.16 -31.73
C THR A 87 42.79 -0.08 -31.16
N PHE A 88 42.62 0.10 -29.85
CA PHE A 88 41.34 -0.08 -29.17
C PHE A 88 41.19 0.86 -27.96
N ASN A 89 39.95 1.08 -27.56
CA ASN A 89 39.61 2.03 -26.48
C ASN A 89 38.35 1.66 -25.69
N LYS A 90 37.69 0.55 -26.03
CA LYS A 90 36.45 0.07 -25.40
C LYS A 90 36.55 -1.42 -25.09
N VAL A 91 36.17 -1.81 -23.90
CA VAL A 91 36.06 -3.21 -23.48
C VAL A 91 34.71 -3.45 -22.82
N ILE A 92 33.97 -4.44 -23.31
CA ILE A 92 32.72 -4.90 -22.72
C ILE A 92 32.95 -6.23 -22.02
N ILE A 93 32.44 -6.36 -20.80
CA ILE A 93 32.62 -7.53 -19.93
C ILE A 93 31.23 -8.01 -19.50
N HIS A 94 30.87 -9.24 -19.85
CA HIS A 94 29.61 -9.86 -19.44
C HIS A 94 29.86 -11.00 -18.46
N LEU A 95 29.57 -10.73 -17.19
CA LEU A 95 29.65 -11.69 -16.09
C LEU A 95 28.25 -12.20 -15.71
N ASN A 96 28.20 -13.36 -15.08
CA ASN A 96 26.96 -13.83 -14.46
C ASN A 96 26.57 -13.04 -13.20
N ARG A 97 27.55 -12.45 -12.50
CA ARG A 97 27.41 -11.63 -11.28
C ARG A 97 28.71 -10.86 -11.02
N ALA A 98 28.64 -9.82 -10.20
CA ALA A 98 29.81 -9.03 -9.81
C ALA A 98 29.90 -8.71 -8.31
N ASP A 99 28.94 -9.14 -7.49
CA ASP A 99 28.90 -8.93 -6.04
C ASP A 99 29.95 -9.74 -5.24
N ASN A 100 30.74 -10.57 -5.94
CA ASN A 100 31.89 -11.30 -5.45
C ASN A 100 33.24 -10.71 -5.92
N LEU A 101 33.22 -9.63 -6.69
CA LEU A 101 34.42 -8.91 -7.11
C LEU A 101 34.72 -7.77 -6.14
N LYS A 102 36.01 -7.49 -5.97
CA LYS A 102 36.54 -6.31 -5.30
C LYS A 102 36.80 -5.20 -6.32
N ASP A 103 37.46 -5.56 -7.41
CA ASP A 103 37.81 -4.68 -8.52
C ASP A 103 38.13 -5.50 -9.77
N TYR A 104 38.17 -4.82 -10.93
CA TYR A 104 38.76 -5.38 -12.15
C TYR A 104 39.72 -4.38 -12.78
N GLN A 105 40.66 -4.92 -13.56
CA GLN A 105 41.65 -4.14 -14.30
C GLN A 105 41.73 -4.62 -15.74
N ILE A 106 41.94 -3.69 -16.65
CA ILE A 106 42.26 -3.99 -18.05
C ILE A 106 43.70 -3.56 -18.29
N LEU A 107 44.48 -4.50 -18.82
CA LEU A 107 45.88 -4.32 -19.13
C LEU A 107 46.13 -4.61 -20.61
N TYR A 108 47.18 -4.03 -21.17
CA TYR A 108 47.62 -4.25 -22.54
C TYR A 108 49.12 -4.49 -22.61
N SER A 109 49.56 -5.14 -23.69
CA SER A 109 50.95 -5.51 -23.90
C SER A 109 51.26 -5.72 -25.38
N ASP A 110 52.48 -5.40 -25.80
CA ASP A 110 52.98 -5.71 -27.15
C ASP A 110 53.65 -7.09 -27.23
N ASP A 111 54.24 -7.56 -26.13
CA ASP A 111 55.05 -8.78 -26.04
C ASP A 111 54.33 -9.95 -25.32
N GLY A 112 53.22 -9.67 -24.62
CA GLY A 112 52.47 -10.64 -23.82
C GLY A 112 53.08 -10.92 -22.44
N SER A 113 54.20 -10.28 -22.09
CA SER A 113 54.92 -10.43 -20.82
C SER A 113 54.97 -9.16 -19.98
N SER A 114 55.12 -8.00 -20.61
CA SER A 114 55.21 -6.68 -19.99
C SER A 114 53.85 -5.99 -20.11
N TRP A 115 53.14 -5.81 -19.00
CA TRP A 115 51.75 -5.35 -19.00
C TRP A 115 51.61 -3.93 -18.45
N ASN A 116 50.91 -3.07 -19.19
CA ASN A 116 50.52 -1.74 -18.75
C ASN A 116 49.03 -1.73 -18.41
N GLN A 117 48.64 -1.12 -17.29
CA GLN A 117 47.23 -0.94 -16.94
C GLN A 117 46.66 0.27 -17.69
N VAL A 118 45.52 0.09 -18.37
CA VAL A 118 44.81 1.18 -19.04
C VAL A 118 43.53 1.58 -18.30
N TYR A 119 42.92 0.66 -17.55
CA TYR A 119 41.67 0.92 -16.85
C TYR A 119 41.55 0.09 -15.57
N SER A 120 40.89 0.63 -14.55
CA SER A 120 40.45 -0.13 -13.37
C SER A 120 39.15 0.43 -12.80
N LYS A 121 38.34 -0.43 -12.18
CA LYS A 121 37.12 -0.05 -11.43
C LYS A 121 37.01 -0.89 -10.16
N ASN A 122 36.72 -0.26 -9.02
CA ASN A 122 36.77 -0.88 -7.69
C ASN A 122 35.53 -0.59 -6.81
N LYS A 123 34.47 -0.04 -7.39
CA LYS A 123 33.17 0.25 -6.75
C LYS A 123 32.05 0.06 -7.76
N ASP A 124 30.85 -0.23 -7.26
CA ASP A 124 29.60 -0.30 -8.05
C ASP A 124 29.73 -1.21 -9.29
N LEU A 125 30.34 -2.39 -9.07
CA LEU A 125 30.51 -3.41 -10.09
C LEU A 125 29.18 -4.12 -10.36
N THR A 126 28.87 -4.30 -11.63
CA THR A 126 27.66 -4.92 -12.15
C THR A 126 28.02 -6.11 -13.04
N ALA A 127 27.02 -6.95 -13.33
CA ALA A 127 27.21 -8.11 -14.18
C ALA A 127 27.54 -7.75 -15.65
N THR A 128 27.39 -6.50 -16.06
CA THR A 128 27.76 -6.04 -17.40
C THR A 128 28.51 -4.72 -17.29
N GLU A 129 29.81 -4.76 -17.57
CA GLU A 129 30.67 -3.58 -17.50
C GLU A 129 31.08 -3.12 -18.88
N ALA A 130 31.21 -1.80 -19.04
CA ALA A 130 31.77 -1.16 -20.22
C ALA A 130 32.90 -0.22 -19.78
N ALA A 131 34.14 -0.58 -20.10
CA ALA A 131 35.32 0.24 -19.84
C ALA A 131 35.72 1.01 -21.09
N MET A 132 35.94 2.31 -20.92
CA MET A 132 36.39 3.24 -21.97
C MET A 132 37.63 3.98 -21.51
N PHE A 133 38.60 4.17 -22.41
CA PHE A 133 39.89 4.80 -22.11
C PHE A 133 40.46 5.48 -23.36
N GLU A 134 41.58 6.20 -23.23
CA GLU A 134 42.27 6.76 -24.41
C GLU A 134 42.76 5.65 -25.34
N ASN A 135 42.85 5.92 -26.65
CA ASN A 135 43.32 4.94 -27.63
C ASN A 135 44.68 4.36 -27.23
N VAL A 136 44.72 3.05 -27.02
CA VAL A 136 45.97 2.29 -26.87
C VAL A 136 46.15 1.41 -28.09
N SER A 137 47.40 1.20 -28.50
CA SER A 137 47.75 0.28 -29.57
C SER A 137 48.62 -0.83 -29.02
N ALA A 138 48.11 -2.06 -29.06
CA ALA A 138 48.79 -3.23 -28.48
C ALA A 138 48.39 -4.51 -29.21
N ARG A 139 49.18 -5.57 -29.06
CA ARG A 139 48.83 -6.90 -29.60
C ARG A 139 48.01 -7.74 -28.62
N TYR A 140 48.25 -7.59 -27.33
CA TYR A 140 47.61 -8.37 -26.28
C TYR A 140 46.79 -7.47 -25.36
N ILE A 141 45.67 -8.01 -24.88
CA ILE A 141 44.86 -7.44 -23.81
C ILE A 141 44.68 -8.47 -22.70
N LYS A 142 44.56 -8.04 -21.46
CA LYS A 142 44.28 -8.89 -20.29
C LYS A 142 43.23 -8.25 -19.40
N LEU A 143 42.24 -9.03 -19.01
CA LEU A 143 41.27 -8.72 -17.97
C LEU A 143 41.67 -9.44 -16.69
N ASN A 144 41.99 -8.67 -15.65
CA ASN A 144 42.18 -9.17 -14.29
C ASN A 144 40.90 -8.94 -13.48
N LEU A 145 40.43 -9.97 -12.78
CA LEU A 145 39.28 -9.93 -11.88
C LEU A 145 39.77 -10.23 -10.46
N ASN A 146 39.78 -9.22 -9.60
CA ASN A 146 40.16 -9.35 -8.19
C ASN A 146 38.92 -9.64 -7.36
N MET A 147 38.93 -10.74 -6.61
CA MET A 147 37.75 -11.24 -5.93
C MET A 147 37.70 -10.78 -4.46
N SER A 148 36.49 -10.53 -3.96
CA SER A 148 36.21 -10.22 -2.55
C SER A 148 35.73 -11.44 -1.76
N LYS A 149 35.27 -12.50 -2.46
CA LYS A 149 34.76 -13.76 -1.89
C LYS A 149 35.06 -14.92 -2.85
N ASP A 150 35.37 -16.12 -2.32
CA ASP A 150 35.50 -17.34 -3.13
C ASP A 150 34.14 -17.84 -3.62
N LEU A 151 33.68 -17.29 -4.76
CA LEU A 151 32.49 -17.70 -5.49
C LEU A 151 32.81 -17.81 -6.98
N ASN A 152 32.08 -18.64 -7.73
CA ASN A 152 32.32 -18.79 -9.16
C ASN A 152 32.26 -17.44 -9.90
N VAL A 153 33.27 -17.19 -10.73
CA VAL A 153 33.30 -16.14 -11.74
C VAL A 153 33.00 -16.80 -13.07
N GLN A 154 31.95 -16.36 -13.76
CA GLN A 154 31.64 -16.85 -15.12
C GLN A 154 31.57 -15.66 -16.05
N LEU A 155 32.48 -15.63 -17.03
CA LEU A 155 32.54 -14.61 -18.07
C LEU A 155 31.95 -15.21 -19.35
N SER A 156 30.78 -14.74 -19.76
CA SER A 156 30.13 -15.21 -20.99
C SER A 156 30.65 -14.50 -22.24
N GLU A 157 31.17 -13.28 -22.12
CA GLU A 157 31.74 -12.56 -23.26
C GLU A 157 32.71 -11.46 -22.78
N LEU A 158 33.84 -11.36 -23.47
CA LEU A 158 34.80 -10.26 -23.44
C LEU A 158 34.92 -9.71 -24.86
N ALA A 159 34.48 -8.47 -25.06
CA ALA A 159 34.53 -7.84 -26.37
C ALA A 159 35.36 -6.57 -26.33
N VAL A 160 36.19 -6.35 -27.37
CA VAL A 160 37.13 -5.22 -27.45
C VAL A 160 36.91 -4.49 -28.76
N TYR A 161 36.77 -3.17 -28.67
CA TYR A 161 36.44 -2.33 -29.82
C TYR A 161 37.33 -1.11 -29.91
N ASN A 162 37.46 -0.60 -31.13
CA ASN A 162 37.91 0.76 -31.41
C ASN A 162 36.67 1.65 -31.60
N SER A 163 36.09 2.09 -30.50
CA SER A 163 34.91 2.96 -30.47
C SER A 163 35.26 4.36 -30.95
N THR A 164 34.30 5.02 -31.61
CA THR A 164 34.41 6.46 -31.92
C THR A 164 34.01 7.35 -30.74
N GLU A 165 33.50 6.78 -29.65
CA GLU A 165 33.19 7.50 -28.40
C GLU A 165 34.49 7.83 -27.66
N SER A 166 34.65 9.08 -27.23
CA SER A 166 35.81 9.51 -26.44
C SER A 166 35.65 9.12 -24.97
N SER A 167 36.75 8.76 -24.29
CA SER A 167 36.78 8.69 -22.83
C SER A 167 36.54 10.06 -22.20
N ALA A 168 35.88 10.10 -21.04
CA ALA A 168 35.56 11.36 -20.37
C ALA A 168 36.79 12.29 -20.23
N PRO A 169 36.62 13.61 -20.38
CA PRO A 169 37.73 14.55 -20.35
C PRO A 169 38.39 14.56 -18.96
N ALA A 170 39.72 14.71 -18.94
CA ALA A 170 40.47 14.83 -17.70
C ALA A 170 40.01 16.06 -16.89
N GLY A 171 39.92 15.92 -15.56
CA GLY A 171 39.44 16.99 -14.67
C GLY A 171 37.94 17.24 -14.75
N LEU A 172 37.13 16.31 -15.27
CA LEU A 172 35.67 16.40 -15.20
C LEU A 172 35.21 16.31 -13.74
N LYS A 173 34.58 17.38 -13.26
CA LYS A 173 34.22 17.58 -11.85
C LYS A 173 32.78 17.14 -11.55
N ARG A 174 31.84 17.49 -12.42
CA ARG A 174 30.42 17.10 -12.31
C ARG A 174 29.77 17.01 -13.68
N ILE A 175 28.63 16.33 -13.73
CA ILE A 175 27.77 16.20 -14.92
C ILE A 175 26.33 16.55 -14.57
N TYR A 176 25.57 17.04 -15.54
CA TYR A 176 24.18 17.44 -15.35
C TYR A 176 23.40 17.42 -16.67
N PHE A 177 22.09 17.27 -16.58
CA PHE A 177 21.20 17.42 -17.73
C PHE A 177 20.67 18.84 -17.84
N THR A 178 20.46 19.31 -19.06
CA THR A 178 19.74 20.56 -19.33
C THR A 178 18.48 20.35 -20.16
N ASP A 179 17.49 21.21 -19.96
CA ASP A 179 16.36 21.33 -20.87
C ASP A 179 16.75 21.99 -22.20
N THR A 180 15.80 22.14 -23.12
CA THR A 180 16.03 22.76 -24.43
C THR A 180 16.38 24.26 -24.36
N SER A 181 16.16 24.91 -23.21
CA SER A 181 16.58 26.30 -22.96
C SER A 181 17.99 26.40 -22.38
N GLY A 182 18.62 25.25 -22.07
CA GLY A 182 19.93 25.17 -21.42
C GLY A 182 19.87 25.24 -19.90
N LYS A 183 18.69 25.19 -19.28
CA LYS A 183 18.54 25.20 -17.82
C LYS A 183 18.77 23.80 -17.26
N GLU A 184 19.59 23.69 -16.22
CA GLU A 184 19.87 22.43 -15.52
C GLU A 184 18.61 21.85 -14.83
N TYR A 185 18.41 20.54 -14.95
CA TYR A 185 17.40 19.83 -14.17
C TYR A 185 17.85 19.67 -12.73
N SER A 186 17.05 20.22 -11.81
CA SER A 186 17.26 20.01 -10.38
C SER A 186 16.87 18.60 -9.96
N ASN A 187 17.38 18.16 -8.80
CA ASN A 187 16.93 16.91 -8.20
C ASN A 187 15.40 16.91 -8.01
N ASN A 188 14.76 15.78 -8.34
CA ASN A 188 13.30 15.60 -8.36
C ASN A 188 12.53 16.55 -9.29
N ALA A 189 13.16 17.21 -10.27
CA ALA A 189 12.39 17.94 -11.28
C ALA A 189 11.42 17.00 -12.03
N GLU A 190 10.23 17.47 -12.40
CA GLU A 190 9.24 16.69 -13.15
C GLU A 190 9.16 17.17 -14.60
N VAL A 191 9.27 16.23 -15.54
CA VAL A 191 8.99 16.43 -16.97
C VAL A 191 7.76 15.60 -17.32
N ARG A 192 6.62 16.25 -17.52
CA ARG A 192 5.36 15.61 -17.90
C ARG A 192 5.19 15.53 -19.40
N LEU A 193 4.87 14.34 -19.91
CA LEU A 193 4.78 14.05 -21.34
C LEU A 193 3.59 13.14 -21.62
N ASN A 194 3.08 13.21 -22.84
CA ASN A 194 2.09 12.24 -23.30
C ASN A 194 2.78 10.97 -23.81
N LYS A 195 2.09 9.83 -23.70
CA LYS A 195 2.50 8.57 -24.31
C LYS A 195 2.81 8.75 -25.80
N GLY A 196 3.91 8.17 -26.24
CA GLY A 196 4.44 8.28 -27.60
C GLY A 196 5.31 9.52 -27.85
N SER A 197 5.33 10.49 -26.93
CA SER A 197 6.24 11.64 -27.03
C SER A 197 7.70 11.19 -27.03
N LYS A 198 8.52 11.89 -27.81
CA LYS A 198 9.97 11.72 -27.87
C LYS A 198 10.65 13.04 -27.55
N GLY A 199 11.86 12.94 -27.02
CA GLY A 199 12.74 14.09 -26.82
C GLY A 199 14.18 13.63 -26.70
N THR A 200 15.09 14.56 -26.43
CA THR A 200 16.51 14.27 -26.29
C THR A 200 17.04 14.92 -25.03
N LEU A 201 17.76 14.15 -24.22
CA LEU A 201 18.48 14.66 -23.07
C LEU A 201 19.82 15.23 -23.52
N VAL A 202 20.11 16.46 -23.11
CA VAL A 202 21.41 17.07 -23.33
C VAL A 202 22.23 16.90 -22.06
N LEU A 203 23.26 16.06 -22.13
CA LEU A 203 24.20 15.83 -21.03
C LEU A 203 25.38 16.79 -21.15
N LYS A 204 25.62 17.55 -20.09
CA LYS A 204 26.74 18.50 -19.98
C LYS A 204 27.64 18.16 -18.81
N GLY A 205 28.87 18.66 -18.88
CA GLY A 205 29.89 18.53 -17.86
C GLY A 205 30.48 19.88 -17.46
N GLU A 206 31.06 19.94 -16.26
CA GLU A 206 31.88 21.06 -15.79
C GLU A 206 33.26 20.49 -15.39
N LEU A 207 34.33 21.08 -15.90
CA LEU A 207 35.71 20.74 -15.51
C LEU A 207 36.10 21.43 -14.20
N ASP A 208 37.20 20.99 -13.58
CA ASP A 208 37.81 21.62 -12.41
C ASP A 208 38.17 23.10 -12.64
N SER A 209 38.39 23.50 -13.89
CA SER A 209 38.61 24.89 -14.30
C SER A 209 37.34 25.75 -14.27
N GLY A 210 36.17 25.15 -14.07
CA GLY A 210 34.85 25.78 -14.22
C GLY A 210 34.37 25.86 -15.67
N GLN A 211 35.13 25.34 -16.64
CA GLN A 211 34.72 25.32 -18.05
C GLN A 211 33.62 24.26 -18.28
N GLU A 212 32.56 24.65 -18.99
CA GLU A 212 31.51 23.75 -19.46
C GLU A 212 31.98 22.93 -20.65
N VAL A 213 31.59 21.65 -20.68
CA VAL A 213 31.92 20.70 -21.75
C VAL A 213 30.64 19.99 -22.19
N ASP A 214 30.42 19.92 -23.50
CA ASP A 214 29.39 19.07 -24.09
C ASP A 214 29.83 17.60 -23.97
N LEU A 215 29.01 16.77 -23.32
CA LEU A 215 29.31 15.36 -23.11
C LEU A 215 28.77 14.44 -24.21
N ALA A 216 28.13 14.99 -25.25
CA ALA A 216 27.64 14.22 -26.40
C ALA A 216 28.67 13.28 -27.05
N PRO A 217 29.95 13.67 -27.31
CA PRO A 217 30.93 12.79 -27.94
C PRO A 217 31.57 11.78 -26.98
N TYR A 218 31.27 11.86 -25.68
CA TYR A 218 31.90 11.03 -24.65
C TYR A 218 31.02 9.82 -24.29
N ALA A 219 31.67 8.75 -23.83
CA ALA A 219 30.97 7.57 -23.34
C ALA A 219 30.13 7.89 -22.10
N LYS A 220 28.88 7.43 -22.11
CA LYS A 220 27.86 7.76 -21.10
C LYS A 220 26.78 6.69 -21.08
N THR A 221 26.15 6.52 -19.93
CA THR A 221 24.99 5.65 -19.75
C THR A 221 23.81 6.48 -19.27
N PHE A 222 22.64 6.27 -19.87
CA PHE A 222 21.39 6.83 -19.39
C PHE A 222 20.56 5.73 -18.75
N ILE A 223 20.04 6.01 -17.56
CA ILE A 223 19.28 5.05 -16.77
C ILE A 223 17.88 5.60 -16.59
N ALA A 224 16.88 4.79 -16.94
CA ALA A 224 15.48 4.98 -16.57
C ALA A 224 15.08 3.83 -15.63
N SER A 225 14.47 4.16 -14.50
CA SER A 225 14.14 3.17 -13.46
C SER A 225 12.98 2.22 -13.81
N THR A 226 12.19 2.54 -14.82
CA THR A 226 11.07 1.70 -15.29
C THR A 226 11.05 1.66 -16.82
N GLN A 227 10.29 0.71 -17.39
CA GLN A 227 10.12 0.60 -18.85
C GLN A 227 9.16 1.64 -19.43
N ASP A 228 8.61 2.51 -18.58
CA ASP A 228 7.66 3.56 -18.98
C ASP A 228 8.34 4.60 -19.86
N VAL A 229 9.66 4.74 -19.70
CA VAL A 229 10.53 5.54 -20.55
C VAL A 229 11.72 4.69 -20.98
N SER A 230 12.04 4.71 -22.26
CA SER A 230 13.28 4.16 -22.79
C SER A 230 14.18 5.29 -23.28
N ILE A 231 15.49 5.19 -23.03
CA ILE A 231 16.49 6.16 -23.46
C ILE A 231 17.56 5.41 -24.25
N ASP A 232 17.83 5.84 -25.48
CA ASP A 232 18.88 5.26 -26.30
C ASP A 232 20.26 5.88 -25.98
N PRO A 233 21.37 5.31 -26.49
CA PRO A 233 22.72 5.83 -26.22
C PRO A 233 22.96 7.27 -26.73
N SER A 234 22.15 7.76 -27.67
CA SER A 234 22.22 9.16 -28.14
C SER A 234 21.58 10.14 -27.16
N GLY A 235 20.88 9.64 -26.14
CA GLY A 235 20.10 10.44 -25.20
C GLY A 235 18.68 10.71 -25.67
N THR A 236 18.26 10.11 -26.79
CA THR A 236 16.87 10.23 -27.26
C THR A 236 16.00 9.32 -26.40
N PHE A 237 14.99 9.90 -25.77
CA PHE A 237 14.03 9.18 -24.95
C PHE A 237 12.68 9.05 -25.65
N THR A 238 11.94 7.99 -25.32
CA THR A 238 10.55 7.75 -25.75
C THR A 238 9.70 7.44 -24.52
N ALA A 239 8.56 8.13 -24.41
CA ALA A 239 7.52 7.85 -23.42
C ALA A 239 6.66 6.67 -23.91
N ASN A 240 6.85 5.48 -23.34
CA ASN A 240 6.29 4.23 -23.88
C ASN A 240 4.87 3.96 -23.42
N GLN A 241 4.59 4.21 -22.14
CA GLN A 241 3.29 3.90 -21.50
C GLN A 241 3.09 4.75 -20.26
N VAL A 242 1.83 4.84 -19.79
CA VAL A 242 1.46 5.55 -18.55
C VAL A 242 2.31 5.06 -17.40
N GLY A 243 2.82 6.00 -16.59
CA GLY A 243 3.65 5.71 -15.44
C GLY A 243 4.73 6.77 -15.26
N ALA A 244 5.75 6.46 -14.46
CA ALA A 244 6.85 7.37 -14.25
C ALA A 244 8.19 6.63 -14.16
N SER A 245 9.23 7.30 -14.66
CA SER A 245 10.61 6.82 -14.56
C SER A 245 11.48 7.90 -13.95
N LEU A 246 12.17 7.57 -12.87
CA LEU A 246 13.35 8.31 -12.40
C LEU A 246 14.48 8.14 -13.42
N VAL A 247 15.09 9.25 -13.85
CA VAL A 247 16.12 9.31 -14.88
C VAL A 247 17.39 9.94 -14.34
N HIS A 248 18.54 9.34 -14.67
CA HIS A 248 19.87 9.93 -14.47
C HIS A 248 20.87 9.48 -15.54
N GLY A 249 21.91 10.28 -15.73
CA GLY A 249 23.07 9.96 -16.56
C GLY A 249 24.28 9.59 -15.71
N VAL A 250 25.11 8.70 -16.23
CA VAL A 250 26.38 8.26 -15.63
C VAL A 250 27.51 8.41 -16.65
N VAL A 251 28.63 8.98 -16.21
CA VAL A 251 29.86 9.07 -17.00
C VAL A 251 31.01 8.54 -16.17
N GLN A 252 31.78 7.61 -16.76
CA GLN A 252 32.98 7.08 -16.15
C GLN A 252 34.15 8.02 -16.43
N ALA A 253 34.62 8.73 -15.40
CA ALA A 253 35.83 9.57 -15.45
C ALA A 253 36.88 9.02 -14.46
N ALA A 254 37.70 9.88 -13.84
CA ALA A 254 38.60 9.47 -12.75
C ALA A 254 37.83 8.83 -11.58
N GLN A 255 36.58 9.26 -11.39
CA GLN A 255 35.56 8.63 -10.57
C GLN A 255 34.26 8.55 -11.38
N GLU A 256 33.34 7.68 -11.01
CA GLU A 256 32.00 7.65 -11.59
C GLU A 256 31.27 8.95 -11.21
N LEU A 257 30.74 9.66 -12.20
CA LEU A 257 29.94 10.86 -12.01
C LEU A 257 28.50 10.56 -12.41
N LYS A 258 27.55 11.07 -11.61
CA LYS A 258 26.11 10.93 -11.82
C LYS A 258 25.46 12.30 -11.90
N THR A 259 24.46 12.47 -12.77
CA THR A 259 23.60 13.67 -12.77
C THR A 259 22.69 13.70 -11.54
N ASN A 260 22.02 14.84 -11.32
CA ASN A 260 20.81 14.84 -10.48
C ASN A 260 19.78 13.84 -11.02
N ASP A 261 18.98 13.26 -10.12
CA ASP A 261 17.82 12.45 -10.50
C ASP A 261 16.64 13.37 -10.82
N PHE A 262 15.92 13.13 -11.92
CA PHE A 262 14.67 13.81 -12.23
C PHE A 262 13.63 12.82 -12.76
N TRP A 263 12.36 13.18 -12.69
CA TRP A 263 11.25 12.34 -13.11
C TRP A 263 10.81 12.68 -14.52
N ILE A 264 10.68 11.66 -15.35
CA ILE A 264 9.81 11.72 -16.54
C ILE A 264 8.50 11.02 -16.17
N VAL A 265 7.42 11.79 -16.21
CA VAL A 265 6.06 11.35 -15.87
C VAL A 265 5.27 11.28 -17.17
N VAL A 266 4.72 10.11 -17.47
CA VAL A 266 4.04 9.81 -18.74
C VAL A 266 2.55 9.67 -18.49
N ASP A 267 1.79 10.61 -19.06
CA ASP A 267 0.33 10.61 -19.09
C ASP A 267 -0.18 10.03 -20.43
N ASP A 268 -1.41 9.54 -20.48
CA ASP A 268 -2.06 9.11 -21.74
C ASP A 268 -3.45 9.75 -21.86
N PRO A 269 -3.61 10.79 -22.71
CA PRO A 269 -4.86 11.54 -22.82
C PRO A 269 -6.01 10.70 -23.43
N VAL A 270 -5.70 9.53 -23.99
CA VAL A 270 -6.69 8.61 -24.59
C VAL A 270 -6.82 7.29 -23.83
N ALA A 271 -6.24 7.18 -22.63
CA ALA A 271 -6.22 5.96 -21.81
C ALA A 271 -7.60 5.33 -21.60
N PHE A 272 -8.66 6.15 -21.58
CA PHE A 272 -10.03 5.73 -21.24
C PHE A 272 -10.99 5.72 -22.44
N LEU A 273 -10.48 5.60 -23.67
CA LEU A 273 -11.30 5.56 -24.90
C LEU A 273 -11.60 4.13 -25.42
N ASP A 274 -11.02 3.10 -24.79
CA ASP A 274 -11.30 1.70 -25.13
C ASP A 274 -12.76 1.30 -24.80
N GLU A 275 -13.28 0.31 -25.50
CA GLU A 275 -14.64 -0.24 -25.38
C GLU A 275 -14.91 -0.81 -23.98
N ILE A 276 -13.88 -1.27 -23.26
CA ILE A 276 -14.02 -1.75 -21.88
C ILE A 276 -14.57 -0.66 -20.93
N TYR A 277 -14.34 0.63 -21.22
CA TYR A 277 -14.84 1.73 -20.40
C TYR A 277 -16.26 2.15 -20.76
N VAL A 278 -16.81 1.63 -21.86
CA VAL A 278 -18.20 1.77 -22.32
C VAL A 278 -18.61 3.19 -22.71
N MET A 279 -18.49 4.16 -21.79
CA MET A 279 -18.74 5.57 -22.05
C MET A 279 -18.04 6.45 -21.02
N ASN A 280 -17.75 7.69 -21.43
CA ASN A 280 -17.22 8.73 -20.57
C ASN A 280 -18.28 9.82 -20.37
N SER A 281 -18.68 10.05 -19.12
CA SER A 281 -19.76 10.97 -18.79
C SER A 281 -19.31 12.07 -17.82
N THR A 282 -19.87 13.26 -17.97
CA THR A 282 -19.64 14.40 -17.07
C THR A 282 -20.96 15.06 -16.68
N LEU A 283 -20.99 15.67 -15.49
CA LEU A 283 -22.13 16.43 -14.98
C LEU A 283 -21.80 17.92 -14.99
N SER A 284 -22.76 18.75 -15.35
CA SER A 284 -22.63 20.21 -15.33
C SER A 284 -23.89 20.88 -14.78
N HIS A 285 -23.69 21.98 -14.06
CA HIS A 285 -24.76 22.83 -13.56
C HIS A 285 -24.22 24.24 -13.36
N SER A 286 -25.06 25.27 -13.46
CA SER A 286 -24.60 26.67 -13.41
C SER A 286 -24.04 27.08 -12.06
N HIS A 287 -24.52 26.47 -10.97
CA HIS A 287 -24.19 26.88 -9.59
C HIS A 287 -23.58 25.77 -8.73
N MET A 288 -23.47 24.54 -9.25
CA MET A 288 -22.96 23.39 -8.49
C MET A 288 -21.65 22.92 -9.11
N LYS A 289 -20.64 22.69 -8.27
CA LYS A 289 -19.35 22.14 -8.69
C LYS A 289 -19.42 20.61 -8.75
N ALA A 290 -19.05 20.04 -9.88
CA ALA A 290 -18.95 18.59 -10.09
C ALA A 290 -17.52 18.11 -9.81
N GLU A 291 -17.10 18.20 -8.55
CA GLU A 291 -15.76 17.80 -8.08
C GLU A 291 -15.90 16.78 -6.93
N ILE A 292 -14.97 15.81 -6.84
CA ILE A 292 -14.98 14.80 -5.78
C ILE A 292 -14.84 15.48 -4.42
N GLY A 293 -15.71 15.11 -3.48
CA GLY A 293 -15.74 15.65 -2.13
C GLY A 293 -16.36 17.04 -1.97
N GLN A 294 -16.73 17.72 -3.05
CA GLN A 294 -17.52 18.94 -3.00
C GLN A 294 -19.01 18.60 -2.94
N SER A 295 -19.74 19.20 -2.00
CA SER A 295 -21.17 18.91 -1.83
C SER A 295 -21.97 19.28 -3.08
N ALA A 296 -22.71 18.31 -3.63
CA ALA A 296 -23.54 18.49 -4.79
C ALA A 296 -24.93 19.00 -4.37
N ILE A 297 -25.03 20.28 -4.00
CA ILE A 297 -26.28 20.93 -3.59
C ILE A 297 -26.76 21.90 -4.68
N ILE A 298 -28.07 21.90 -4.94
CA ILE A 298 -28.75 22.94 -5.73
C ILE A 298 -29.95 23.51 -4.96
N GLU A 299 -30.34 24.74 -5.28
CA GLU A 299 -31.45 25.41 -4.61
C GLU A 299 -32.80 24.91 -5.14
N PRO A 300 -33.87 24.90 -4.31
CA PRO A 300 -35.20 24.58 -4.80
C PRO A 300 -35.60 25.48 -5.97
N LYS A 301 -36.20 24.87 -7.01
CA LYS A 301 -36.60 25.47 -8.30
C LYS A 301 -35.45 25.77 -9.28
N ASP A 302 -34.21 25.42 -8.95
CA ASP A 302 -33.12 25.42 -9.93
C ASP A 302 -33.42 24.43 -11.08
N ALA A 303 -32.77 24.66 -12.22
CA ALA A 303 -32.77 23.70 -13.30
C ALA A 303 -32.05 22.41 -12.86
N TYR A 304 -32.46 21.26 -13.38
CA TYR A 304 -31.72 20.04 -13.12
C TYR A 304 -30.33 20.08 -13.79
N PRO A 305 -29.31 19.45 -13.19
CA PRO A 305 -28.00 19.30 -13.82
C PRO A 305 -28.08 18.60 -15.19
N SER A 306 -27.19 19.00 -16.11
CA SER A 306 -27.06 18.37 -17.42
C SER A 306 -25.93 17.34 -17.40
N VAL A 307 -26.19 16.17 -17.97
CA VAL A 307 -25.18 15.14 -18.21
C VAL A 307 -24.76 15.15 -19.68
N SER A 308 -23.46 15.10 -19.92
CA SER A 308 -22.87 14.91 -21.25
C SER A 308 -22.13 13.60 -21.29
N THR A 309 -22.31 12.81 -22.34
CA THR A 309 -21.70 11.49 -22.50
C THR A 309 -21.05 11.34 -23.86
N VAL A 310 -19.87 10.73 -23.91
CA VAL A 310 -19.24 10.24 -25.14
C VAL A 310 -19.20 8.72 -25.08
N SER A 311 -19.84 8.05 -26.04
CA SER A 311 -19.87 6.58 -26.08
C SER A 311 -18.54 6.02 -26.59
N ASN A 312 -17.99 5.00 -25.95
CA ASN A 312 -16.85 4.24 -26.47
C ASN A 312 -17.30 3.01 -27.28
N VAL A 313 -18.60 2.72 -27.31
CA VAL A 313 -19.21 1.54 -27.94
C VAL A 313 -20.42 1.92 -28.80
N ASN A 314 -20.86 1.00 -29.65
CA ASN A 314 -22.19 1.10 -30.27
C ASN A 314 -23.23 0.53 -29.30
N GLY A 315 -24.37 1.18 -29.14
CA GLY A 315 -25.40 0.71 -28.22
C GLY A 315 -26.64 1.60 -28.16
N THR A 316 -27.43 1.40 -27.12
CA THR A 316 -28.61 2.21 -26.83
C THR A 316 -28.45 2.87 -25.47
N LEU A 317 -28.46 4.21 -25.46
CA LEU A 317 -28.40 5.03 -24.25
C LEU A 317 -29.81 5.38 -23.79
N SER A 318 -30.11 5.17 -22.51
CA SER A 318 -31.31 5.69 -21.85
C SER A 318 -30.95 6.23 -20.47
N GLY A 319 -31.91 6.88 -19.79
CA GLY A 319 -31.64 7.43 -18.47
C GLY A 319 -32.89 7.76 -17.66
N GLU A 320 -32.72 7.89 -16.35
CA GLU A 320 -33.78 8.17 -15.39
C GLU A 320 -33.31 9.21 -14.37
N LEU A 321 -34.16 10.19 -14.07
CA LEU A 321 -34.02 11.06 -12.91
C LEU A 321 -34.85 10.45 -11.77
N ILE A 322 -34.18 10.01 -10.72
CA ILE A 322 -34.75 9.29 -9.59
C ILE A 322 -34.70 10.19 -8.36
N TYR A 323 -35.81 10.31 -7.65
CA TYR A 323 -35.92 11.02 -6.39
C TYR A 323 -36.08 10.04 -5.23
N ASP A 324 -35.33 10.29 -4.16
CA ASP A 324 -35.38 9.55 -2.90
C ASP A 324 -35.26 8.02 -3.11
N GLY A 325 -34.32 7.65 -3.98
CA GLY A 325 -33.90 6.28 -4.26
C GLY A 325 -34.87 5.41 -5.06
N SER A 326 -36.13 5.83 -5.28
CA SER A 326 -37.14 4.94 -5.87
C SER A 326 -38.09 5.61 -6.86
N LYS A 327 -38.32 6.92 -6.75
CA LYS A 327 -39.34 7.61 -7.55
C LYS A 327 -38.76 8.20 -8.82
N VAL A 328 -39.06 7.61 -9.97
CA VAL A 328 -38.68 8.19 -11.27
C VAL A 328 -39.53 9.44 -11.56
N ILE A 329 -38.86 10.56 -11.86
CA ILE A 329 -39.46 11.86 -12.17
C ILE A 329 -39.46 12.13 -13.68
N CYS A 330 -38.35 11.85 -14.34
CA CYS A 330 -38.15 12.11 -15.77
C CYS A 330 -37.31 10.98 -16.38
N LYS A 331 -37.48 10.71 -17.67
CA LYS A 331 -36.71 9.71 -18.42
C LYS A 331 -36.08 10.33 -19.66
N LEU A 332 -34.91 9.83 -20.02
CA LEU A 332 -34.33 9.94 -21.35
C LEU A 332 -34.76 8.70 -22.14
N ASP A 333 -35.51 8.92 -23.21
CA ASP A 333 -35.98 7.84 -24.06
C ASP A 333 -34.79 7.10 -24.72
N PRO A 334 -34.88 5.76 -24.88
CA PRO A 334 -33.82 4.97 -25.51
C PRO A 334 -33.42 5.54 -26.87
N THR A 335 -32.13 5.85 -27.01
CA THR A 335 -31.55 6.47 -28.21
C THR A 335 -30.33 5.68 -28.64
N THR A 336 -30.27 5.28 -29.90
CA THR A 336 -29.09 4.62 -30.47
C THR A 336 -27.91 5.59 -30.51
N VAL A 337 -26.73 5.08 -30.14
CA VAL A 337 -25.47 5.82 -30.18
C VAL A 337 -24.38 4.99 -30.84
N SER A 338 -23.52 5.67 -31.60
CA SER A 338 -22.32 5.09 -32.20
C SER A 338 -21.08 5.34 -31.34
N LYS A 339 -20.04 4.51 -31.50
CA LYS A 339 -18.72 4.77 -30.89
C LYS A 339 -18.19 6.15 -31.30
N GLY A 340 -17.76 6.93 -30.31
CA GLY A 340 -17.32 8.32 -30.44
C GLY A 340 -18.45 9.35 -30.46
N GLU A 341 -19.72 8.94 -30.47
CA GLU A 341 -20.85 9.87 -30.50
C GLU A 341 -21.06 10.53 -29.14
N ALA A 342 -21.18 11.86 -29.15
CA ALA A 342 -21.50 12.66 -27.98
C ALA A 342 -23.02 12.90 -27.88
N LYS A 343 -23.58 12.73 -26.68
CA LYS A 343 -24.96 13.09 -26.33
C LYS A 343 -24.98 13.97 -25.10
N GLN A 344 -25.96 14.86 -25.03
CA GLN A 344 -26.22 15.67 -23.85
C GLN A 344 -27.69 15.52 -23.48
N TRP A 345 -27.96 15.37 -22.18
CA TRP A 345 -29.30 15.33 -21.63
C TRP A 345 -29.40 16.22 -20.40
N THR A 346 -30.39 17.12 -20.41
CA THR A 346 -30.85 17.86 -19.24
C THR A 346 -32.26 17.36 -18.92
N PRO A 347 -32.50 16.76 -17.73
CA PRO A 347 -33.84 16.37 -17.32
C PRO A 347 -34.81 17.55 -17.38
N GLN A 348 -36.01 17.31 -17.92
CA GLN A 348 -37.04 18.34 -18.04
C GLN A 348 -37.61 18.72 -16.66
N GLY A 349 -37.95 20.00 -16.48
CA GLY A 349 -38.56 20.52 -15.25
C GLY A 349 -37.57 21.25 -14.33
N LYS A 350 -37.94 21.34 -13.05
CA LYS A 350 -37.20 22.07 -12.02
C LYS A 350 -37.15 21.28 -10.71
N ALA A 351 -36.11 21.51 -9.93
CA ALA A 351 -35.84 20.89 -8.64
C ALA A 351 -36.83 21.34 -7.54
N ASP A 352 -38.09 20.93 -7.63
CA ASP A 352 -39.16 21.47 -6.77
C ASP A 352 -39.33 20.75 -5.42
N LYS A 353 -38.69 19.59 -5.22
CA LYS A 353 -38.78 18.82 -3.97
C LYS A 353 -37.43 18.70 -3.30
N GLU A 354 -37.39 18.98 -2.00
CA GLU A 354 -36.19 18.77 -1.19
C GLU A 354 -35.88 17.28 -1.04
N GLY A 355 -34.59 16.94 -1.05
CA GLY A 355 -34.11 15.57 -0.90
C GLY A 355 -33.05 15.21 -1.93
N ARG A 356 -32.66 13.93 -1.93
CA ARG A 356 -31.62 13.39 -2.80
C ARG A 356 -32.18 12.97 -4.15
N TYR A 357 -31.42 13.26 -5.19
CA TYR A 357 -31.69 12.88 -6.56
C TYR A 357 -30.53 12.09 -7.13
N GLU A 358 -30.85 11.20 -8.06
CA GLU A 358 -29.91 10.43 -8.88
C GLU A 358 -30.28 10.61 -10.36
N ILE A 359 -29.33 10.98 -11.19
CA ILE A 359 -29.41 10.82 -12.64
C ILE A 359 -28.71 9.51 -12.96
N ARG A 360 -29.47 8.48 -13.34
CA ARG A 360 -28.95 7.15 -13.69
C ARG A 360 -29.01 6.97 -15.20
N LEU A 361 -27.85 6.85 -15.83
CA LEU A 361 -27.74 6.46 -17.24
C LEU A 361 -27.62 4.94 -17.36
N LYS A 362 -28.10 4.41 -18.49
CA LYS A 362 -28.06 2.99 -18.83
C LYS A 362 -27.54 2.83 -20.25
N MET A 363 -26.51 2.00 -20.42
CA MET A 363 -25.98 1.61 -21.73
C MET A 363 -26.30 0.14 -21.99
N GLU A 364 -27.16 -0.10 -22.98
CA GLU A 364 -27.47 -1.43 -23.50
C GLU A 364 -26.63 -1.72 -24.74
N GLN A 365 -26.01 -2.90 -24.78
CA GLN A 365 -25.22 -3.40 -25.90
C GLN A 365 -25.70 -4.82 -26.23
N GLU A 366 -25.78 -5.16 -27.51
CA GLU A 366 -26.24 -6.48 -27.93
C GLU A 366 -25.35 -7.60 -27.37
N GLY A 367 -25.97 -8.54 -26.64
CA GLY A 367 -25.27 -9.69 -26.05
C GLY A 367 -24.32 -9.35 -24.90
N LYS A 368 -24.40 -8.15 -24.32
CA LYS A 368 -23.60 -7.73 -23.15
C LYS A 368 -24.51 -7.35 -21.98
N THR A 369 -23.97 -7.42 -20.77
CA THR A 369 -24.66 -6.95 -19.57
C THR A 369 -24.89 -5.45 -19.63
N LEU A 370 -26.02 -5.03 -19.08
CA LEU A 370 -26.36 -3.63 -18.89
C LEU A 370 -25.34 -2.91 -17.99
N VAL A 371 -24.93 -1.73 -18.41
CA VAL A 371 -23.95 -0.88 -17.69
C VAL A 371 -24.62 0.40 -17.22
N TYR A 372 -24.30 0.80 -16.00
CA TYR A 372 -24.86 1.99 -15.35
C TYR A 372 -23.78 3.03 -15.07
N ASP A 373 -24.16 4.30 -15.17
CA ASP A 373 -23.39 5.44 -14.70
C ASP A 373 -24.32 6.43 -14.01
N SER A 374 -24.01 6.75 -12.76
CA SER A 374 -24.91 7.53 -11.90
C SER A 374 -24.24 8.81 -11.43
N PHE A 375 -25.04 9.87 -11.40
CA PHE A 375 -24.70 11.17 -10.82
C PHE A 375 -25.72 11.53 -9.75
N TYR A 376 -25.28 12.23 -8.71
CA TYR A 376 -26.10 12.54 -7.56
C TYR A 376 -26.10 14.04 -7.28
N PHE A 377 -27.21 14.53 -6.74
CA PHE A 377 -27.29 15.87 -6.20
C PHE A 377 -28.38 15.93 -5.13
N THR A 378 -28.32 16.94 -4.28
CA THR A 378 -29.28 17.19 -3.21
C THR A 378 -29.96 18.53 -3.47
N VAL A 379 -31.28 18.53 -3.44
CA VAL A 379 -32.06 19.76 -3.49
C VAL A 379 -32.33 20.19 -2.06
N TRP A 380 -31.72 21.30 -1.64
CA TRP A 380 -31.88 21.80 -0.29
C TRP A 380 -31.63 23.30 -0.27
N ALA A 381 -32.45 24.06 0.46
CA ALA A 381 -32.19 25.48 0.63
C ALA A 381 -31.02 25.67 1.61
N ASN A 382 -29.93 26.32 1.16
CA ASN A 382 -28.69 26.42 1.95
C ASN A 382 -28.88 27.10 3.31
N ASN A 383 -29.91 27.95 3.46
CA ASN A 383 -30.21 28.63 4.71
C ASN A 383 -30.96 27.78 5.76
N LYS A 384 -31.29 26.52 5.46
CA LYS A 384 -32.11 25.67 6.34
C LYS A 384 -31.34 24.78 7.30
N ILE A 385 -30.04 24.57 7.11
CA ILE A 385 -29.24 23.75 8.03
C ILE A 385 -28.77 24.64 9.18
N PRO A 386 -29.09 24.30 10.45
CA PRO A 386 -28.60 25.06 11.60
C PRO A 386 -27.07 25.19 11.60
N LYS A 387 -26.56 26.38 11.92
CA LYS A 387 -25.12 26.68 11.91
C LYS A 387 -24.30 25.88 12.94
N ASP A 388 -24.96 25.30 13.93
CA ASP A 388 -24.37 24.43 14.95
C ASP A 388 -24.28 22.97 14.50
N GLN A 389 -24.67 22.64 13.26
CA GLN A 389 -24.58 21.30 12.67
C GLN A 389 -23.71 21.30 11.41
N SER A 390 -23.24 20.12 11.02
CA SER A 390 -22.52 19.96 9.75
C SER A 390 -23.43 20.16 8.55
N GLN A 391 -22.95 20.82 7.49
CA GLN A 391 -23.69 21.03 6.25
C GLN A 391 -23.81 19.76 5.39
N ILE A 392 -23.01 18.72 5.68
CA ILE A 392 -22.99 17.48 4.89
C ILE A 392 -23.43 16.23 5.67
N ALA A 393 -23.58 16.35 6.99
CA ALA A 393 -24.23 15.36 7.85
C ALA A 393 -24.94 16.03 9.04
N PHE A 394 -26.25 16.23 8.94
CA PHE A 394 -27.06 16.92 9.96
C PHE A 394 -28.31 16.15 10.33
N LEU A 395 -28.93 16.50 11.46
CA LEU A 395 -30.21 15.95 11.87
C LEU A 395 -31.35 16.58 11.07
N GLY A 396 -32.12 15.74 10.39
CA GLY A 396 -33.41 16.08 9.81
C GLY A 396 -34.47 16.34 10.88
N LYS A 397 -35.66 16.73 10.43
CA LYS A 397 -36.81 17.02 11.32
C LYS A 397 -37.28 15.80 12.13
N ASP A 398 -36.99 14.59 11.63
CA ASP A 398 -37.29 13.31 12.27
C ASP A 398 -36.19 12.86 13.26
N GLY A 399 -35.14 13.66 13.44
CA GLY A 399 -34.01 13.35 14.32
C GLY A 399 -33.04 12.33 13.75
N LYS A 400 -33.14 11.97 12.46
CA LYS A 400 -32.18 11.10 11.77
C LYS A 400 -31.15 11.90 10.99
N LEU A 401 -30.00 11.29 10.71
CA LEU A 401 -28.97 11.92 9.89
C LEU A 401 -29.40 11.98 8.43
N VAL A 402 -29.25 13.15 7.85
CA VAL A 402 -29.36 13.43 6.43
C VAL A 402 -27.93 13.66 5.91
N TYR A 403 -27.58 12.99 4.82
CA TYR A 403 -26.27 13.07 4.19
C TYR A 403 -26.36 13.84 2.88
N VAL A 404 -25.35 14.68 2.63
CA VAL A 404 -25.14 15.33 1.34
C VAL A 404 -23.91 14.69 0.70
N SER A 405 -24.10 14.11 -0.49
CA SER A 405 -23.01 13.54 -1.26
C SER A 405 -22.35 14.56 -2.19
N ASP A 406 -21.21 14.19 -2.74
CA ASP A 406 -20.71 14.82 -3.96
C ASP A 406 -21.51 14.36 -5.20
N PHE A 407 -21.10 14.86 -6.37
CA PHE A 407 -21.80 14.63 -7.63
C PHE A 407 -21.70 13.18 -8.13
N ARG A 408 -20.74 12.40 -7.63
CA ARG A 408 -20.61 10.95 -7.90
C ARG A 408 -21.23 10.10 -6.82
N GLY A 409 -21.83 10.71 -5.79
CA GLY A 409 -22.53 10.00 -4.73
C GLY A 409 -21.65 9.60 -3.55
N ASN A 410 -20.38 10.02 -3.53
CA ASN A 410 -19.52 9.79 -2.37
C ASN A 410 -20.02 10.64 -1.20
N GLN A 411 -20.07 10.05 -0.02
CA GLN A 411 -20.58 10.71 1.18
C GLN A 411 -19.88 10.18 2.42
N ILE A 412 -20.08 10.83 3.55
CA ILE A 412 -19.69 10.32 4.87
C ILE A 412 -20.27 8.90 5.03
N LEU A 413 -19.39 7.95 5.34
CA LEU A 413 -19.77 6.54 5.46
C LEU A 413 -20.68 6.32 6.66
N ASP A 414 -21.56 5.32 6.57
CA ASP A 414 -22.23 4.75 7.74
C ASP A 414 -21.29 3.79 8.48
N PHE A 415 -20.79 4.22 9.64
CA PHE A 415 -19.85 3.46 10.45
C PHE A 415 -20.54 2.53 11.44
N SER A 416 -21.88 2.50 11.51
CA SER A 416 -22.59 1.81 12.58
C SER A 416 -22.49 0.29 12.57
N ASN A 417 -21.93 -0.32 11.51
CA ASN A 417 -21.74 -1.77 11.35
C ASN A 417 -20.43 -2.34 11.94
N VAL A 418 -19.67 -1.53 12.68
CA VAL A 418 -18.40 -1.98 13.28
C VAL A 418 -18.57 -2.55 14.68
N GLY A 419 -17.63 -3.40 15.09
CA GLY A 419 -17.58 -4.00 16.42
C GLY A 419 -18.33 -5.32 16.53
N TYR A 420 -18.28 -5.90 17.72
CA TYR A 420 -18.84 -7.21 18.07
C TYR A 420 -20.23 -7.43 17.45
N MET A 421 -20.36 -8.51 16.66
CA MET A 421 -21.59 -8.89 15.95
C MET A 421 -22.20 -7.80 15.07
N GLY A 422 -21.37 -6.93 14.50
CA GLY A 422 -21.81 -5.83 13.61
C GLY A 422 -22.28 -4.59 14.34
N GLY A 423 -21.88 -4.39 15.60
CA GLY A 423 -22.10 -3.17 16.37
C GLY A 423 -23.45 -3.08 17.09
N GLY A 424 -23.48 -2.39 18.23
CA GLY A 424 -24.68 -2.20 19.04
C GLY A 424 -25.13 -3.41 19.86
N VAL A 425 -24.33 -4.48 19.89
CA VAL A 425 -24.59 -5.68 20.68
C VAL A 425 -23.82 -5.61 21.99
N LYS A 426 -24.49 -5.88 23.11
CA LYS A 426 -23.85 -5.92 24.44
C LYS A 426 -22.86 -7.08 24.49
N LEU A 427 -21.63 -6.83 24.96
CA LEU A 427 -20.65 -7.87 25.20
C LEU A 427 -21.17 -8.87 26.26
N PRO A 428 -21.09 -10.18 26.02
CA PRO A 428 -21.74 -11.18 26.88
C PRO A 428 -20.95 -11.49 28.15
N ASP A 429 -21.67 -11.76 29.23
CA ASP A 429 -21.07 -12.27 30.48
C ASP A 429 -21.06 -13.80 30.48
N VAL A 430 -20.01 -14.36 29.89
CA VAL A 430 -19.87 -15.81 29.68
C VAL A 430 -19.66 -16.57 31.01
N LYS A 431 -20.33 -17.72 31.18
CA LYS A 431 -20.22 -18.54 32.40
C LYS A 431 -18.82 -19.13 32.57
N VAL A 432 -18.29 -19.08 33.80
CA VAL A 432 -17.00 -19.68 34.15
C VAL A 432 -17.08 -21.21 34.10
N LYS A 433 -16.09 -21.84 33.46
CA LYS A 433 -15.97 -23.30 33.32
C LYS A 433 -14.65 -23.86 33.85
N ALA A 434 -13.61 -23.02 33.91
CA ALA A 434 -12.35 -23.34 34.57
C ALA A 434 -11.92 -22.15 35.44
N THR A 435 -11.31 -22.43 36.59
CA THR A 435 -10.74 -21.41 37.48
C THR A 435 -9.28 -21.73 37.72
N VAL A 436 -8.40 -20.75 37.51
CA VAL A 436 -6.96 -20.86 37.77
C VAL A 436 -6.61 -19.91 38.92
N LYS A 437 -5.71 -20.36 39.80
CA LYS A 437 -5.09 -19.52 40.83
C LYS A 437 -3.62 -19.30 40.46
N PRO A 438 -3.04 -18.13 40.81
CA PRO A 438 -1.61 -17.93 40.65
C PRO A 438 -0.85 -18.91 41.54
N GLY A 439 0.40 -19.18 41.22
CA GLY A 439 1.24 -20.07 42.00
C GLY A 439 2.70 -19.80 41.71
N ASP A 440 3.57 -20.66 42.22
CA ASP A 440 5.00 -20.38 42.16
C ASP A 440 5.56 -20.61 40.74
N GLY A 441 6.38 -19.67 40.27
CA GLY A 441 7.06 -19.73 38.97
C GLY A 441 6.14 -19.45 37.77
N ASP A 442 6.56 -19.91 36.59
CA ASP A 442 5.86 -19.66 35.32
C ASP A 442 4.49 -20.37 35.25
N ASP A 443 3.43 -19.58 35.15
CA ASP A 443 2.04 -19.98 35.04
C ASP A 443 1.59 -20.26 33.60
N THR A 444 2.43 -20.04 32.58
CA THR A 444 2.06 -20.19 31.16
C THR A 444 1.37 -21.53 30.89
N ALA A 445 2.02 -22.64 31.26
CA ALA A 445 1.46 -23.98 31.03
C ALA A 445 0.18 -24.22 31.86
N ARG A 446 0.12 -23.66 33.07
CA ARG A 446 -1.04 -23.83 33.95
C ARG A 446 -2.28 -23.14 33.40
N ILE A 447 -2.12 -21.92 32.89
CA ILE A 447 -3.22 -21.19 32.24
C ILE A 447 -3.59 -21.87 30.93
N GLN A 448 -2.60 -22.28 30.13
CA GLN A 448 -2.86 -22.95 28.85
C GLN A 448 -3.67 -24.24 29.04
N VAL A 449 -3.35 -25.07 30.05
CA VAL A 449 -4.14 -26.27 30.36
C VAL A 449 -5.61 -25.94 30.64
N ALA A 450 -5.91 -24.83 31.32
CA ALA A 450 -7.30 -24.42 31.57
C ALA A 450 -8.00 -23.93 30.30
N ILE A 451 -7.28 -23.23 29.41
CA ILE A 451 -7.78 -22.86 28.08
C ILE A 451 -8.10 -24.11 27.26
N ASP A 452 -7.18 -25.07 27.22
CA ASP A 452 -7.33 -26.32 26.47
C ASP A 452 -8.49 -27.18 27.01
N GLN A 453 -8.68 -27.20 28.34
CA GLN A 453 -9.83 -27.85 28.97
C GLN A 453 -11.15 -27.26 28.52
N VAL A 454 -11.27 -25.93 28.47
CA VAL A 454 -12.49 -25.27 27.98
C VAL A 454 -12.63 -25.46 26.47
N ALA A 455 -11.54 -25.45 25.70
CA ALA A 455 -11.55 -25.72 24.27
C ALA A 455 -12.09 -27.11 23.92
N ALA A 456 -11.88 -28.11 24.78
CA ALA A 456 -12.40 -29.46 24.61
C ALA A 456 -13.90 -29.61 24.94
N MET A 457 -14.53 -28.62 25.59
CA MET A 457 -15.97 -28.67 25.92
C MET A 457 -16.83 -28.42 24.70
N PRO A 458 -18.04 -29.00 24.58
CA PRO A 458 -18.95 -28.67 23.48
C PRO A 458 -19.31 -27.17 23.48
N VAL A 459 -19.52 -26.62 22.28
CA VAL A 459 -20.04 -25.25 22.13
C VAL A 459 -21.50 -25.23 22.58
N GLY A 460 -21.86 -24.30 23.46
CA GLY A 460 -23.23 -24.07 23.91
C GLY A 460 -24.11 -23.41 22.84
N GLU A 461 -25.42 -23.39 23.09
CA GLU A 461 -26.39 -22.72 22.21
C GLU A 461 -26.15 -21.21 22.07
N ASP A 462 -25.48 -20.61 23.06
CA ASP A 462 -25.05 -19.21 23.06
C ASP A 462 -23.76 -18.96 22.25
N GLY A 463 -23.18 -20.00 21.65
CA GLY A 463 -21.92 -19.93 20.90
C GLY A 463 -20.67 -20.02 21.77
N PHE A 464 -20.81 -20.24 23.07
CA PHE A 464 -19.69 -20.28 24.02
C PHE A 464 -19.42 -21.68 24.59
N ARG A 465 -18.15 -22.01 24.75
CA ARG A 465 -17.70 -23.14 25.56
C ARG A 465 -17.63 -22.74 27.03
N GLY A 466 -17.13 -21.54 27.30
CA GLY A 466 -17.09 -20.95 28.63
C GLY A 466 -15.93 -19.99 28.85
N ALA A 467 -15.88 -19.44 30.06
CA ALA A 467 -14.79 -18.58 30.51
C ALA A 467 -13.77 -19.36 31.36
N VAL A 468 -12.49 -19.08 31.14
CA VAL A 468 -11.38 -19.38 32.05
C VAL A 468 -11.20 -18.19 32.97
N LEU A 469 -11.50 -18.37 34.25
CA LEU A 469 -11.33 -17.34 35.27
C LEU A 469 -9.95 -17.45 35.91
N LEU A 470 -9.13 -16.42 35.74
CA LEU A 470 -7.93 -16.19 36.52
C LEU A 470 -8.32 -15.44 37.79
N LYS A 471 -8.12 -16.07 38.96
CA LYS A 471 -8.34 -15.40 40.24
C LYS A 471 -7.33 -14.26 40.42
N LYS A 472 -7.69 -13.22 41.17
CA LYS A 472 -6.79 -12.11 41.51
C LYS A 472 -5.42 -12.58 42.02
N GLY A 473 -4.38 -11.83 41.67
CA GLY A 473 -2.97 -12.13 41.96
C GLY A 473 -2.08 -12.04 40.73
N LYS A 474 -0.77 -12.24 40.94
CA LYS A 474 0.27 -12.17 39.91
C LYS A 474 0.48 -13.53 39.26
N TYR A 475 0.34 -13.59 37.94
CA TYR A 475 0.69 -14.75 37.12
C TYR A 475 1.96 -14.46 36.35
N GLU A 476 3.01 -15.23 36.56
CA GLU A 476 4.23 -15.07 35.76
C GLU A 476 4.04 -15.82 34.45
N VAL A 477 4.20 -15.14 33.31
CA VAL A 477 3.99 -15.74 31.99
C VAL A 477 5.28 -15.59 31.20
N GLY A 478 6.10 -16.64 31.15
CA GLY A 478 7.35 -16.67 30.38
C GLY A 478 7.16 -17.02 28.89
N GLY A 479 6.00 -17.58 28.52
CA GLY A 479 5.66 -17.94 27.14
C GLY A 479 4.50 -17.12 26.58
N THR A 480 3.69 -17.76 25.72
CA THR A 480 2.53 -17.18 25.04
C THR A 480 1.31 -18.07 25.27
N LEU A 481 0.21 -17.47 25.69
CA LEU A 481 -1.10 -18.11 25.84
C LEU A 481 -1.82 -18.11 24.50
N LYS A 482 -2.38 -19.25 24.10
CA LYS A 482 -3.05 -19.43 22.81
C LYS A 482 -4.50 -19.80 22.97
N ILE A 483 -5.38 -19.07 22.27
CA ILE A 483 -6.80 -19.39 22.15
C ILE A 483 -7.10 -19.69 20.68
N ASN A 484 -7.17 -20.98 20.33
CA ASN A 484 -7.34 -21.46 18.95
C ASN A 484 -8.72 -22.08 18.68
N ALA A 485 -9.66 -21.98 19.63
CA ALA A 485 -11.02 -22.49 19.46
C ALA A 485 -12.05 -21.39 19.78
N SER A 486 -13.14 -21.39 19.02
CA SER A 486 -14.28 -20.48 19.22
C SER A 486 -14.92 -20.67 20.60
N GLY A 487 -15.54 -19.60 21.10
CA GLY A 487 -16.40 -19.63 22.28
C GLY A 487 -15.67 -19.58 23.62
N ILE A 488 -14.43 -19.08 23.68
CA ILE A 488 -13.60 -19.06 24.89
C ILE A 488 -13.37 -17.62 25.35
N VAL A 489 -13.53 -17.37 26.65
CA VAL A 489 -13.18 -16.09 27.26
C VAL A 489 -12.09 -16.28 28.30
N LEU A 490 -11.01 -15.50 28.22
CA LEU A 490 -10.01 -15.40 29.28
C LEU A 490 -10.33 -14.19 30.16
N ARG A 491 -10.70 -14.44 31.42
CA ARG A 491 -11.22 -13.41 32.33
C ARG A 491 -10.37 -13.33 33.59
N GLY A 492 -10.00 -12.12 34.00
CA GLY A 492 -9.47 -11.83 35.33
C GLY A 492 -10.51 -11.30 36.32
N GLU A 493 -10.04 -10.89 37.49
CA GLU A 493 -10.82 -10.28 38.59
C GLU A 493 -10.45 -8.81 38.84
N GLY A 494 -10.26 -8.04 37.78
CA GLY A 494 -10.03 -6.60 37.83
C GLY A 494 -8.71 -6.18 37.18
N GLN A 495 -8.72 -4.96 36.62
CA GLN A 495 -7.58 -4.33 35.94
C GLN A 495 -6.77 -3.37 36.82
N ASP A 496 -7.11 -3.25 38.10
CA ASP A 496 -6.34 -2.46 39.08
C ASP A 496 -5.22 -3.29 39.73
N GLU A 497 -4.44 -2.65 40.62
CA GLU A 497 -3.32 -3.28 41.33
C GLU A 497 -3.73 -4.46 42.24
N LYS A 498 -5.00 -4.55 42.65
CA LYS A 498 -5.54 -5.61 43.51
C LYS A 498 -6.21 -6.73 42.71
N GLY A 499 -6.31 -6.56 41.39
CA GLY A 499 -6.95 -7.47 40.45
C GLY A 499 -6.04 -8.61 39.98
N THR A 500 -6.23 -9.02 38.74
CA THR A 500 -5.45 -10.07 38.08
C THR A 500 -4.32 -9.44 37.28
N LEU A 501 -3.09 -9.84 37.53
CA LEU A 501 -1.91 -9.38 36.79
C LEU A 501 -1.32 -10.51 35.96
N ILE A 502 -1.28 -10.35 34.64
CA ILE A 502 -0.41 -11.11 33.74
C ILE A 502 0.94 -10.41 33.67
N TYR A 503 1.97 -11.01 34.26
CA TYR A 503 3.32 -10.47 34.31
C TYR A 503 4.23 -11.20 33.31
N GLY A 504 4.55 -10.56 32.20
CA GLY A 504 5.45 -11.09 31.18
C GLY A 504 6.88 -11.19 31.70
N THR A 505 7.43 -12.39 31.87
CA THR A 505 8.80 -12.62 32.36
C THR A 505 9.78 -12.95 31.23
N GLY A 506 11.09 -12.90 31.52
CA GLY A 506 12.14 -13.32 30.58
C GLY A 506 12.50 -12.27 29.51
N ALA A 507 13.66 -12.48 28.88
CA ALA A 507 14.32 -11.49 28.01
C ALA A 507 14.05 -11.69 26.50
N ASN A 508 12.97 -12.37 26.15
CA ASN A 508 12.63 -12.69 24.76
C ASN A 508 11.40 -11.90 24.29
N PRO A 509 11.51 -11.16 23.16
CA PRO A 509 10.36 -10.52 22.53
C PRO A 509 9.29 -11.53 22.12
N ARG A 510 8.05 -11.29 22.54
CA ARG A 510 6.89 -12.14 22.22
C ARG A 510 5.56 -11.45 22.54
N ASN A 511 4.47 -12.03 22.03
CA ASN A 511 3.11 -11.67 22.44
C ASN A 511 2.69 -12.51 23.65
N LEU A 512 1.93 -11.93 24.59
CA LEU A 512 1.44 -12.65 25.77
C LEU A 512 0.21 -13.52 25.48
N ILE A 513 -0.72 -13.02 24.67
CA ILE A 513 -1.96 -13.71 24.29
C ILE A 513 -2.14 -13.64 22.77
N GLU A 514 -2.18 -14.79 22.12
CA GLU A 514 -2.46 -14.94 20.70
C GLU A 514 -3.79 -15.67 20.49
N ILE A 515 -4.65 -15.08 19.66
CA ILE A 515 -6.01 -15.57 19.41
C ILE A 515 -6.18 -15.86 17.93
N GLY A 516 -6.51 -17.11 17.63
CA GLY A 516 -6.64 -17.62 16.28
C GLY A 516 -5.29 -17.78 15.57
N GLU A 517 -5.34 -18.50 14.46
CA GLU A 517 -4.18 -18.72 13.60
C GLU A 517 -4.08 -17.64 12.50
N SER A 518 -2.98 -17.61 11.76
CA SER A 518 -2.77 -16.67 10.65
C SER A 518 -3.54 -17.04 9.37
N THR A 519 -4.18 -18.21 9.32
CA THR A 519 -4.95 -18.68 8.16
C THR A 519 -6.22 -17.85 7.94
N GLY A 520 -6.21 -17.03 6.90
CA GLY A 520 -7.34 -16.16 6.53
C GLY A 520 -8.46 -16.88 5.78
N LEU A 521 -9.38 -16.08 5.22
CA LEU A 521 -10.42 -16.58 4.31
C LEU A 521 -9.82 -17.14 3.02
N SER A 522 -10.55 -18.07 2.41
CA SER A 522 -10.22 -18.67 1.11
C SER A 522 -11.28 -18.28 0.09
N ILE A 523 -10.85 -17.57 -0.97
CA ILE A 523 -11.71 -17.14 -2.06
C ILE A 523 -12.14 -18.34 -2.91
N VAL A 524 -13.43 -18.42 -3.24
CA VAL A 524 -13.98 -19.40 -4.19
C VAL A 524 -13.95 -18.78 -5.59
N ASN A 525 -12.83 -18.91 -6.30
CA ASN A 525 -12.63 -18.24 -7.60
C ASN A 525 -13.71 -18.56 -8.65
N SER A 526 -14.31 -19.75 -8.62
CA SER A 526 -15.38 -20.14 -9.55
C SER A 526 -16.70 -19.40 -9.33
N SER A 527 -16.83 -18.65 -8.21
CA SER A 527 -18.00 -17.81 -7.94
C SER A 527 -17.84 -16.38 -8.43
N MET A 528 -16.73 -16.03 -9.09
CA MET A 528 -16.43 -14.66 -9.46
C MET A 528 -17.48 -14.05 -10.37
N GLU A 529 -17.97 -12.86 -10.01
CA GLU A 529 -18.78 -12.01 -10.88
C GLU A 529 -18.20 -10.59 -10.94
N THR A 530 -18.31 -9.95 -12.10
CA THR A 530 -17.81 -8.59 -12.31
C THR A 530 -18.87 -7.56 -11.91
N ILE A 531 -18.44 -6.46 -11.30
CA ILE A 531 -19.29 -5.30 -11.05
C ILE A 531 -19.48 -4.49 -12.34
N THR A 532 -20.73 -4.25 -12.72
CA THR A 532 -21.08 -3.67 -14.03
C THR A 532 -21.16 -2.15 -14.01
N ASP A 533 -21.31 -1.53 -12.85
CA ASP A 533 -21.33 -0.08 -12.69
C ASP A 533 -20.00 0.54 -13.15
N LEU A 534 -20.08 1.67 -13.87
CA LEU A 534 -18.88 2.46 -14.17
C LEU A 534 -18.28 3.07 -12.90
N TYR A 535 -19.12 3.29 -11.89
CA TYR A 535 -18.75 3.90 -10.62
C TYR A 535 -19.68 3.43 -9.50
N VAL A 536 -19.12 2.76 -8.50
CA VAL A 536 -19.78 2.51 -7.21
C VAL A 536 -19.25 3.52 -6.21
N PRO A 537 -20.08 4.40 -5.63
CA PRO A 537 -19.61 5.45 -4.73
C PRO A 537 -19.04 4.93 -3.41
N SER A 538 -18.09 5.65 -2.83
CA SER A 538 -17.69 5.42 -1.44
C SER A 538 -18.89 5.72 -0.52
N GLY A 539 -19.17 4.79 0.40
CA GLY A 539 -20.38 4.81 1.21
C GLY A 539 -21.56 4.02 0.61
N SER A 540 -21.46 3.51 -0.63
CA SER A 540 -22.51 2.67 -1.22
C SER A 540 -22.57 1.30 -0.56
N ARG A 541 -23.78 0.75 -0.51
CA ARG A 541 -24.07 -0.64 -0.11
C ARG A 541 -24.61 -1.48 -1.26
N THR A 542 -24.88 -0.87 -2.40
CA THR A 542 -25.52 -1.52 -3.54
C THR A 542 -24.69 -1.31 -4.80
N PHE A 543 -24.59 -2.35 -5.60
CA PHE A 543 -23.93 -2.36 -6.91
C PHE A 543 -24.56 -3.45 -7.79
N HIS A 544 -24.33 -3.36 -9.09
CA HIS A 544 -24.81 -4.31 -10.09
C HIS A 544 -23.68 -5.25 -10.51
N VAL A 545 -24.03 -6.50 -10.78
CA VAL A 545 -23.08 -7.52 -11.27
C VAL A 545 -23.52 -8.10 -12.62
N ASP A 546 -22.62 -8.86 -13.25
CA ASP A 546 -22.92 -9.57 -14.50
C ASP A 546 -24.05 -10.59 -14.35
N ASP A 547 -23.95 -11.50 -13.38
CA ASP A 547 -25.02 -12.44 -13.03
C ASP A 547 -25.08 -12.72 -11.52
N ALA A 548 -26.16 -12.32 -10.86
CA ALA A 548 -26.34 -12.60 -9.43
C ALA A 548 -26.97 -13.97 -9.15
N SER A 549 -27.32 -14.77 -10.17
CA SER A 549 -28.13 -15.99 -10.02
C SER A 549 -27.52 -17.06 -9.12
N SER A 550 -26.18 -17.08 -9.01
CA SER A 550 -25.47 -18.03 -8.15
C SER A 550 -25.35 -17.57 -6.69
N TYR A 551 -25.70 -16.31 -6.38
CA TYR A 551 -25.62 -15.69 -5.08
C TYR A 551 -26.95 -15.69 -4.33
N HIS A 552 -26.89 -15.73 -3.01
CA HIS A 552 -28.07 -15.72 -2.15
C HIS A 552 -27.89 -14.71 -1.00
N VAL A 553 -29.02 -14.19 -0.49
CA VAL A 553 -29.02 -13.42 0.75
C VAL A 553 -28.45 -14.27 1.89
N GLY A 554 -27.52 -13.70 2.65
CA GLY A 554 -26.76 -14.39 3.70
C GLY A 554 -25.40 -14.91 3.25
N ASP A 555 -25.11 -14.96 1.94
CA ASP A 555 -23.77 -15.34 1.46
C ASP A 555 -22.72 -14.35 1.96
N THR A 556 -21.59 -14.88 2.42
CA THR A 556 -20.38 -14.10 2.73
C THR A 556 -19.55 -13.93 1.48
N ILE A 557 -19.22 -12.68 1.16
CA ILE A 557 -18.50 -12.32 -0.06
C ILE A 557 -17.32 -11.39 0.22
N VAL A 558 -16.29 -11.50 -0.64
CA VAL A 558 -15.32 -10.42 -0.83
C VAL A 558 -15.85 -9.54 -1.95
N VAL A 559 -15.99 -8.24 -1.68
CA VAL A 559 -16.14 -7.21 -2.71
C VAL A 559 -14.75 -6.63 -2.96
N ARG A 560 -14.17 -6.95 -4.11
CA ARG A 560 -12.84 -6.51 -4.51
C ARG A 560 -12.93 -5.24 -5.33
N ARG A 561 -12.22 -4.20 -4.89
CA ARG A 561 -11.89 -3.03 -5.70
C ARG A 561 -10.51 -3.24 -6.32
N ILE A 562 -10.43 -3.20 -7.65
CA ILE A 562 -9.16 -3.27 -8.36
C ILE A 562 -8.49 -1.89 -8.34
N GLY A 563 -7.18 -1.88 -8.10
CA GLY A 563 -6.34 -0.68 -8.18
C GLY A 563 -5.20 -0.93 -9.15
N ASP A 564 -5.42 -0.57 -10.41
CA ASP A 564 -4.46 -0.76 -11.50
C ASP A 564 -3.33 0.28 -11.50
N LYS A 565 -2.45 0.19 -12.50
CA LYS A 565 -1.32 1.12 -12.67
C LYS A 565 -1.78 2.56 -12.92
N ASN A 566 -2.85 2.75 -13.69
CA ASN A 566 -3.37 4.08 -13.99
C ASN A 566 -3.88 4.77 -12.72
N TRP A 567 -4.48 4.01 -11.80
CA TRP A 567 -4.87 4.56 -10.50
C TRP A 567 -3.67 4.95 -9.64
N ILE A 568 -2.65 4.10 -9.54
CA ILE A 568 -1.42 4.42 -8.78
C ILE A 568 -0.77 5.70 -9.34
N HIS A 569 -0.78 5.85 -10.66
CA HIS A 569 -0.31 7.03 -11.36
C HIS A 569 -1.15 8.28 -11.04
N GLU A 570 -2.48 8.16 -11.10
CA GLU A 570 -3.42 9.25 -10.77
C GLU A 570 -3.19 9.79 -9.34
N ILE A 571 -2.92 8.91 -8.37
CA ILE A 571 -2.66 9.33 -6.99
C ILE A 571 -1.21 9.76 -6.74
N GLY A 572 -0.34 9.68 -7.76
CA GLY A 572 1.05 10.11 -7.74
C GLY A 572 1.99 9.22 -6.93
N MET A 573 1.65 7.95 -6.75
CA MET A 573 2.37 7.04 -5.84
C MET A 573 3.38 6.13 -6.56
N ASP A 574 3.51 6.25 -7.88
CA ASP A 574 4.59 5.68 -8.70
C ASP A 574 5.77 6.65 -8.93
N TYR A 575 5.67 7.90 -8.46
CA TYR A 575 6.77 8.89 -8.48
C TYR A 575 6.87 9.68 -7.16
N ILE A 576 6.84 8.99 -6.03
CA ILE A 576 7.19 9.56 -4.73
C ILE A 576 8.65 10.03 -4.78
N TYR A 577 8.91 11.28 -4.39
CA TYR A 577 10.27 11.81 -4.36
C TYR A 577 11.15 10.94 -3.46
N ASN A 578 12.41 10.74 -3.87
CA ASN A 578 13.39 10.07 -3.03
C ASN A 578 13.57 10.84 -1.73
N ARG A 579 13.91 10.14 -0.63
CA ARG A 579 14.22 10.82 0.64
C ARG A 579 15.54 11.59 0.52
N PRO A 580 15.73 12.68 1.27
CA PRO A 580 17.05 13.32 1.35
C PRO A 580 18.13 12.29 1.72
N GLY A 581 19.13 12.12 0.85
CA GLY A 581 20.23 11.18 1.04
C GLY A 581 19.88 9.69 0.93
N GLY A 582 18.73 9.31 0.36
CA GLY A 582 18.37 7.90 0.19
C GLY A 582 17.28 7.67 -0.85
N THR A 583 16.77 6.44 -0.92
CA THR A 583 15.75 6.04 -1.91
C THR A 583 14.42 5.69 -1.26
N VAL A 584 13.37 5.57 -2.08
CA VAL A 584 12.04 5.08 -1.68
C VAL A 584 11.59 3.95 -2.59
N THR A 585 10.62 3.16 -2.13
CA THR A 585 9.92 2.16 -2.94
C THR A 585 8.63 2.75 -3.47
N GLN A 586 8.53 2.85 -4.80
CA GLN A 586 7.31 3.26 -5.48
C GLN A 586 6.21 2.21 -5.33
N TRP A 587 4.95 2.63 -5.36
CA TRP A 587 3.84 1.70 -5.19
C TRP A 587 3.62 0.88 -6.46
N ALA A 588 3.46 -0.43 -6.29
CA ALA A 588 2.90 -1.30 -7.32
C ALA A 588 1.35 -1.32 -7.22
N PRO A 589 0.63 -1.68 -8.30
CA PRO A 589 -0.81 -1.92 -8.26
C PRO A 589 -1.24 -2.86 -7.13
N PHE A 590 -2.41 -2.61 -6.53
CA PHE A 590 -2.97 -3.48 -5.50
C PHE A 590 -4.49 -3.35 -5.41
N ASN A 591 -5.12 -4.38 -4.85
CA ASN A 591 -6.56 -4.42 -4.63
C ASN A 591 -6.93 -4.10 -3.17
N LEU A 592 -8.19 -3.68 -2.96
CA LEU A 592 -8.81 -3.63 -1.64
C LEU A 592 -9.96 -4.64 -1.60
N ASP A 593 -9.92 -5.55 -0.62
CA ASP A 593 -10.88 -6.65 -0.49
C ASP A 593 -11.78 -6.45 0.74
N PHE A 594 -13.04 -6.06 0.49
CA PHE A 594 -14.03 -5.79 1.51
C PHE A 594 -14.81 -7.06 1.87
N ASP A 595 -14.72 -7.51 3.13
CA ASP A 595 -15.46 -8.66 3.66
C ASP A 595 -16.89 -8.25 4.01
N ARG A 596 -17.87 -8.76 3.28
CA ARG A 596 -19.28 -8.35 3.33
C ARG A 596 -20.23 -9.54 3.38
N VAL A 597 -21.47 -9.27 3.80
CA VAL A 597 -22.59 -10.23 3.77
C VAL A 597 -23.68 -9.67 2.87
N ILE A 598 -24.22 -10.49 1.98
CA ILE A 598 -25.35 -10.09 1.12
C ILE A 598 -26.62 -9.99 1.98
N THR A 599 -27.32 -8.87 1.87
CA THR A 599 -28.54 -8.57 2.63
C THR A 599 -29.79 -8.45 1.76
N ALA A 600 -29.63 -8.15 0.46
CA ALA A 600 -30.71 -8.19 -0.52
C ALA A 600 -30.15 -8.47 -1.92
N ILE A 601 -30.99 -9.07 -2.77
CA ILE A 601 -30.75 -9.27 -4.20
C ILE A 601 -32.03 -8.89 -4.95
N ASP A 602 -31.92 -8.01 -5.93
CA ASP A 602 -33.00 -7.62 -6.85
C ASP A 602 -32.49 -7.67 -8.30
N GLY A 603 -32.84 -8.73 -9.02
CA GLY A 603 -32.20 -9.07 -10.30
C GLY A 603 -30.68 -9.23 -10.11
N ASN A 604 -29.91 -8.44 -10.85
CA ASN A 604 -28.44 -8.39 -10.76
C ASN A 604 -27.92 -7.31 -9.79
N SER A 605 -28.81 -6.65 -9.02
CA SER A 605 -28.42 -5.71 -7.98
C SER A 605 -28.20 -6.44 -6.67
N ILE A 606 -27.03 -6.25 -6.05
CA ILE A 606 -26.64 -6.86 -4.77
C ILE A 606 -26.50 -5.76 -3.73
N THR A 607 -27.12 -5.94 -2.56
CA THR A 607 -26.94 -5.06 -1.38
C THR A 607 -26.18 -5.76 -0.26
N VAL A 608 -25.19 -5.08 0.33
CA VAL A 608 -24.33 -5.60 1.40
C VAL A 608 -24.54 -4.94 2.77
N ASP A 609 -24.15 -5.68 3.81
CA ASP A 609 -24.32 -5.38 5.24
C ASP A 609 -23.58 -4.15 5.75
N ALA A 610 -22.50 -3.72 5.10
CA ALA A 610 -21.70 -2.53 5.46
C ALA A 610 -21.24 -1.78 4.18
N PRO A 611 -21.08 -0.45 4.23
CA PRO A 611 -20.72 0.31 3.05
C PRO A 611 -19.32 -0.04 2.52
N ILE A 612 -19.11 0.16 1.22
CA ILE A 612 -17.80 0.08 0.58
C ILE A 612 -17.05 1.39 0.84
N ALA A 613 -15.87 1.30 1.46
CA ALA A 613 -15.16 2.47 1.97
C ALA A 613 -14.28 3.20 0.94
N ASN A 614 -14.24 2.70 -0.30
CA ASN A 614 -13.56 3.34 -1.43
C ASN A 614 -14.43 3.21 -2.67
N ALA A 615 -14.45 4.22 -3.52
CA ALA A 615 -15.14 4.09 -4.79
C ALA A 615 -14.55 2.94 -5.63
N ILE A 616 -15.42 2.23 -6.34
CA ILE A 616 -15.04 1.22 -7.34
C ILE A 616 -15.25 1.87 -8.70
N GLU A 617 -14.19 1.94 -9.50
CA GLU A 617 -14.18 2.74 -10.72
C GLU A 617 -13.70 1.88 -11.87
N ARG A 618 -14.56 1.70 -12.89
CA ARG A 618 -14.21 0.85 -14.04
C ARG A 618 -12.96 1.32 -14.77
N LYS A 619 -12.73 2.64 -14.81
CA LYS A 619 -11.52 3.25 -15.41
C LYS A 619 -10.21 2.76 -14.79
N TRP A 620 -10.24 2.23 -13.57
CA TRP A 620 -9.07 1.76 -12.82
C TRP A 620 -9.09 0.25 -12.52
N GLY A 621 -9.79 -0.50 -13.36
CA GLY A 621 -9.92 -1.95 -13.28
C GLY A 621 -11.27 -2.43 -12.75
N GLY A 622 -12.12 -1.53 -12.23
CA GLY A 622 -13.46 -1.87 -11.74
C GLY A 622 -13.44 -2.72 -10.48
N GLY A 623 -14.44 -3.59 -10.34
CA GLY A 623 -14.58 -4.44 -9.17
C GLY A 623 -15.16 -5.80 -9.48
N GLN A 624 -15.00 -6.69 -8.52
CA GLN A 624 -15.40 -8.09 -8.61
C GLN A 624 -15.98 -8.53 -7.28
N ILE A 625 -16.87 -9.51 -7.29
CA ILE A 625 -17.31 -10.20 -6.09
C ILE A 625 -16.94 -11.67 -6.13
N PHE A 626 -16.72 -12.25 -4.95
CA PHE A 626 -16.42 -13.67 -4.79
C PHE A 626 -17.07 -14.16 -3.50
N LYS A 627 -17.63 -15.36 -3.51
CA LYS A 627 -17.87 -16.09 -2.25
C LYS A 627 -16.53 -16.48 -1.63
N TYR A 628 -16.52 -16.64 -0.31
CA TYR A 628 -15.36 -17.19 0.40
C TYR A 628 -15.78 -18.18 1.48
N THR A 629 -14.83 -19.01 1.92
CA THR A 629 -14.94 -19.84 3.12
C THR A 629 -13.91 -19.39 4.15
N ASP A 630 -14.24 -19.44 5.44
CA ASP A 630 -13.37 -19.00 6.53
C ASP A 630 -13.29 -20.03 7.67
N SER A 631 -13.22 -21.33 7.36
CA SER A 631 -13.30 -22.40 8.37
C SER A 631 -12.24 -22.34 9.48
N ALA A 632 -11.11 -21.67 9.25
CA ALA A 632 -10.06 -21.45 10.24
C ALA A 632 -10.26 -20.17 11.09
N ARG A 633 -11.19 -19.29 10.70
CA ARG A 633 -11.49 -18.04 11.42
C ARG A 633 -12.41 -18.33 12.59
N ILE A 634 -11.84 -18.37 13.79
CA ILE A 634 -12.59 -18.63 15.02
C ILE A 634 -13.43 -17.41 15.43
N GLU A 635 -14.38 -17.61 16.33
CA GLU A 635 -15.27 -16.55 16.78
C GLU A 635 -15.72 -16.66 18.23
N GLN A 636 -16.38 -15.62 18.73
CA GLN A 636 -16.89 -15.57 20.10
C GLN A 636 -15.76 -15.73 21.14
N VAL A 637 -14.74 -14.87 21.03
CA VAL A 637 -13.54 -14.92 21.90
C VAL A 637 -13.31 -13.59 22.61
N GLY A 638 -13.03 -13.65 23.91
CA GLY A 638 -12.84 -12.46 24.74
C GLY A 638 -11.61 -12.50 25.64
N VAL A 639 -11.01 -11.35 25.91
CA VAL A 639 -10.02 -11.13 26.99
C VAL A 639 -10.49 -9.97 27.85
N GLU A 640 -10.64 -10.17 29.15
CA GLU A 640 -11.27 -9.14 29.99
C GLU A 640 -10.85 -9.10 31.46
N ASN A 641 -11.05 -7.93 32.07
CA ASN A 641 -10.94 -7.70 33.51
C ASN A 641 -9.56 -8.04 34.09
N MET A 642 -8.47 -7.55 33.48
CA MET A 642 -7.11 -7.86 33.92
C MET A 642 -6.12 -6.74 33.66
N ARG A 643 -4.99 -6.79 34.35
CA ARG A 643 -3.82 -5.96 34.14
C ARG A 643 -2.71 -6.78 33.46
N ALA A 644 -1.94 -6.15 32.59
CA ALA A 644 -0.71 -6.68 32.03
C ALA A 644 0.47 -5.77 32.36
N ASP A 645 1.62 -6.38 32.63
CA ASP A 645 2.89 -5.70 32.86
C ASP A 645 4.02 -6.62 32.37
N SER A 646 5.20 -6.07 32.09
CA SER A 646 6.36 -6.82 31.59
C SER A 646 7.60 -6.54 32.43
N ALA A 647 8.37 -7.58 32.74
CA ALA A 647 9.76 -7.42 33.16
C ALA A 647 10.56 -6.82 32.00
N PHE A 648 11.44 -5.86 32.28
CA PHE A 648 12.38 -5.26 31.34
C PHE A 648 13.66 -4.88 32.08
N ASP A 649 14.74 -4.60 31.36
CA ASP A 649 15.99 -4.10 31.94
C ASP A 649 15.97 -2.56 32.06
N PRO A 650 15.81 -1.98 33.26
CA PRO A 650 15.75 -0.53 33.43
C PRO A 650 17.11 0.15 33.26
N SER A 651 18.21 -0.60 33.12
CA SER A 651 19.51 -0.02 32.78
C SER A 651 19.66 0.33 31.30
N VAL A 652 18.79 -0.22 30.44
CA VAL A 652 18.75 0.11 29.01
C VAL A 652 17.93 1.38 28.83
N MET A 653 18.66 2.49 28.67
CA MET A 653 18.12 3.82 28.47
C MET A 653 18.58 4.39 27.13
N ASP A 654 17.77 5.25 26.54
CA ASP A 654 18.15 6.08 25.39
C ASP A 654 17.68 7.53 25.66
N THR A 655 18.20 8.46 24.88
CA THR A 655 17.81 9.86 24.87
C THR A 655 17.27 10.29 23.52
N VAL A 656 17.60 9.62 22.42
CA VAL A 656 17.21 10.07 21.07
C VAL A 656 15.86 9.48 20.69
N MET A 657 14.96 10.35 20.20
CA MET A 657 13.60 9.99 19.73
C MET A 657 13.40 10.39 18.27
N ASP A 658 12.41 9.79 17.59
CA ASP A 658 12.05 10.10 16.19
C ASP A 658 11.41 11.49 15.98
N ASN A 659 11.17 12.23 17.05
CA ASN A 659 10.65 13.60 17.05
C ASN A 659 11.68 14.65 17.50
N ASP A 660 12.97 14.29 17.45
CA ASP A 660 14.12 15.12 17.82
C ASP A 660 14.17 15.58 19.29
N LYS A 661 13.31 15.06 20.16
CA LYS A 661 13.41 15.25 21.62
C LYS A 661 14.51 14.38 22.22
N THR A 662 15.10 14.86 23.32
CA THR A 662 16.30 14.27 23.93
C THR A 662 16.13 13.82 25.40
N ASP A 663 14.91 13.68 25.89
CA ASP A 663 14.64 13.29 27.29
C ASP A 663 15.00 11.82 27.54
N PRO A 664 15.63 11.44 28.68
CA PRO A 664 15.94 10.04 28.98
C PRO A 664 14.67 9.17 29.13
N TYR A 665 14.69 7.97 28.54
CA TYR A 665 13.58 7.00 28.62
C TYR A 665 14.07 5.55 28.61
N TYR A 666 13.25 4.63 29.14
CA TYR A 666 13.52 3.19 29.10
C TYR A 666 13.36 2.66 27.68
N ALA A 667 14.42 2.03 27.17
CA ALA A 667 14.57 1.68 25.76
C ALA A 667 14.76 0.17 25.50
N ASP A 668 14.68 -0.67 26.54
CA ASP A 668 14.76 -2.12 26.38
C ASP A 668 13.70 -2.62 25.39
N GLU A 669 14.08 -3.54 24.50
CA GLU A 669 13.16 -4.22 23.58
C GLU A 669 13.10 -5.72 23.85
N LYS A 670 13.91 -6.23 24.80
CA LYS A 670 14.03 -7.65 25.11
C LYS A 670 12.98 -8.10 26.12
N HIS A 671 11.71 -7.86 25.84
CA HIS A 671 10.60 -8.23 26.74
C HIS A 671 9.26 -8.34 26.00
N ALA A 672 8.15 -8.52 26.72
CA ALA A 672 6.84 -8.71 26.10
C ALA A 672 6.44 -7.51 25.22
N GLU A 673 6.03 -7.80 23.99
CA GLU A 673 5.72 -6.79 22.98
C GLU A 673 4.26 -6.39 22.99
N ARG A 674 3.37 -7.39 22.99
CA ARG A 674 1.93 -7.19 22.84
C ARG A 674 1.18 -7.97 23.90
N LEU A 675 0.10 -7.41 24.41
CA LEU A 675 -0.81 -8.15 25.28
C LEU A 675 -1.70 -9.08 24.44
N VAL A 676 -2.60 -8.53 23.61
CA VAL A 676 -3.54 -9.34 22.81
C VAL A 676 -3.29 -9.16 21.32
N VAL A 677 -3.17 -10.28 20.60
CA VAL A 677 -3.15 -10.31 19.13
C VAL A 677 -4.31 -11.15 18.62
N PHE A 678 -5.27 -10.52 17.93
CA PHE A 678 -6.28 -11.20 17.14
C PHE A 678 -5.73 -11.46 15.74
N ASN A 679 -5.54 -12.72 15.38
CA ASN A 679 -5.16 -13.13 14.03
C ASN A 679 -6.42 -13.29 13.16
N SER A 680 -6.82 -14.53 12.87
CA SER A 680 -8.03 -14.81 12.09
C SER A 680 -9.19 -15.05 13.04
N VAL A 681 -9.86 -13.97 13.43
CA VAL A 681 -10.96 -13.97 14.41
C VAL A 681 -12.11 -13.08 13.95
N LYS A 682 -13.36 -13.53 14.14
CA LYS A 682 -14.54 -12.66 14.05
C LYS A 682 -15.29 -12.60 15.37
N ASN A 683 -16.06 -11.54 15.62
CA ASN A 683 -16.90 -11.42 16.83
C ASN A 683 -16.09 -11.61 18.13
N GLY A 684 -15.01 -10.86 18.29
CA GLY A 684 -14.13 -10.92 19.45
C GLY A 684 -14.10 -9.62 20.25
N TRP A 685 -13.57 -9.65 21.48
CA TRP A 685 -13.42 -8.43 22.26
C TRP A 685 -12.26 -8.41 23.25
N VAL A 686 -11.84 -7.19 23.58
CA VAL A 686 -11.03 -6.87 24.76
C VAL A 686 -11.80 -5.82 25.57
N ARG A 687 -12.03 -6.05 26.86
CA ARG A 687 -12.66 -5.06 27.74
C ARG A 687 -12.06 -5.01 29.13
N ASP A 688 -12.01 -3.82 29.73
CA ASP A 688 -11.52 -3.63 31.09
C ASP A 688 -10.10 -4.19 31.28
N VAL A 689 -9.17 -3.77 30.41
CA VAL A 689 -7.77 -4.19 30.46
C VAL A 689 -6.83 -3.00 30.60
N THR A 690 -5.83 -3.12 31.48
CA THR A 690 -4.78 -2.09 31.63
C THR A 690 -3.39 -2.68 31.37
N GLY A 691 -2.60 -2.06 30.49
CA GLY A 691 -1.24 -2.49 30.16
C GLY A 691 -0.15 -1.52 30.66
N TYR A 692 1.01 -2.08 31.01
CA TYR A 692 2.23 -1.39 31.41
C TYR A 692 3.45 -2.02 30.72
N HIS A 693 4.47 -1.20 30.42
CA HIS A 693 5.81 -1.63 29.99
C HIS A 693 5.87 -2.63 28.82
N LEU A 694 4.85 -2.67 27.97
CA LEU A 694 4.88 -3.41 26.71
C LEU A 694 5.70 -2.61 25.68
N SER A 695 6.45 -3.28 24.82
CA SER A 695 7.27 -2.59 23.80
C SER A 695 6.52 -2.22 22.53
N TYR A 696 5.33 -2.80 22.29
CA TYR A 696 4.64 -2.65 21.02
C TYR A 696 3.16 -2.24 21.12
N SER A 697 2.26 -3.08 21.64
CA SER A 697 0.81 -2.78 21.60
C SER A 697 0.03 -3.33 22.78
N LEU A 698 -1.04 -2.63 23.18
CA LEU A 698 -2.05 -3.23 24.05
C LEU A 698 -2.86 -4.27 23.27
N VAL A 699 -3.39 -3.88 22.10
CA VAL A 699 -4.17 -4.77 21.24
C VAL A 699 -3.76 -4.61 19.78
N GLN A 700 -3.48 -5.73 19.12
CA GLN A 700 -3.35 -5.81 17.67
C GLN A 700 -4.50 -6.62 17.07
N MET A 701 -5.17 -6.02 16.08
CA MET A 701 -6.23 -6.64 15.30
C MET A 701 -5.70 -6.88 13.88
N SER A 702 -5.13 -8.05 13.63
CA SER A 702 -4.46 -8.41 12.37
C SER A 702 -5.43 -8.45 11.17
N ARG A 703 -4.90 -8.56 9.95
CA ARG A 703 -5.66 -8.40 8.67
C ARG A 703 -6.93 -9.26 8.54
N ASN A 704 -6.94 -10.45 9.13
CA ASN A 704 -8.07 -11.38 9.05
C ASN A 704 -9.10 -11.20 10.18
N SER A 705 -8.93 -10.18 11.02
CA SER A 705 -9.86 -9.86 12.09
C SER A 705 -11.06 -9.05 11.59
N LYS A 706 -12.25 -9.38 12.10
CA LYS A 706 -13.51 -8.70 11.75
C LYS A 706 -14.42 -8.56 12.98
N TRP A 707 -15.13 -7.45 13.11
CA TRP A 707 -16.10 -7.27 14.21
C TRP A 707 -15.46 -7.47 15.59
N ILE A 708 -14.28 -6.91 15.79
CA ILE A 708 -13.61 -6.87 17.09
C ILE A 708 -14.01 -5.60 17.83
N THR A 709 -14.37 -5.71 19.11
CA THR A 709 -14.56 -4.56 20.01
C THR A 709 -13.43 -4.46 21.03
N VAL A 710 -12.75 -3.32 21.11
CA VAL A 710 -11.83 -3.01 22.22
C VAL A 710 -12.42 -1.86 23.02
N GLN A 711 -12.63 -2.03 24.32
CA GLN A 711 -13.23 -0.97 25.13
C GLN A 711 -12.71 -0.86 26.55
N ASP A 712 -12.88 0.31 27.15
CA ASP A 712 -12.69 0.54 28.60
C ASP A 712 -11.31 0.12 29.11
N SER A 713 -10.28 0.40 28.30
CA SER A 713 -8.93 -0.16 28.48
C SER A 713 -7.85 0.92 28.39
N ASN A 714 -6.73 0.70 29.07
CA ASN A 714 -5.69 1.72 29.26
C ASN A 714 -4.29 1.19 28.94
N MET A 715 -3.38 2.07 28.50
CA MET A 715 -1.97 1.76 28.31
C MET A 715 -1.06 2.83 28.93
N TYR A 716 -0.10 2.41 29.75
CA TYR A 716 0.82 3.29 30.49
C TYR A 716 2.27 2.87 30.27
N ASP A 717 3.19 3.84 30.42
CA ASP A 717 4.64 3.64 30.53
C ASP A 717 5.23 2.56 29.60
N MET A 718 5.10 2.75 28.28
CA MET A 718 5.67 1.82 27.30
C MET A 718 7.22 1.83 27.34
N VAL A 719 7.85 0.69 27.05
CA VAL A 719 9.30 0.52 27.09
C VAL A 719 9.79 -0.05 25.76
N SER A 720 10.55 0.75 25.02
CA SER A 720 11.18 0.43 23.72
C SER A 720 11.97 1.65 23.25
N ILE A 721 12.89 1.51 22.31
CA ILE A 721 13.34 2.67 21.53
C ILE A 721 12.15 3.40 20.89
N ILE A 722 12.20 4.74 20.80
CA ILE A 722 11.14 5.57 20.22
C ILE A 722 11.50 5.85 18.76
N THR A 723 11.33 4.83 17.92
CA THR A 723 11.58 4.89 16.47
C THR A 723 10.49 4.16 15.68
N GLY A 724 10.55 4.27 14.35
CA GLY A 724 9.65 3.61 13.43
C GLY A 724 9.42 2.13 13.75
N GLY A 725 8.17 1.66 13.71
CA GLY A 725 7.80 0.27 13.99
C GLY A 725 7.64 -0.12 15.46
N ARG A 726 7.47 0.82 16.40
CA ARG A 726 7.23 0.55 17.84
C ARG A 726 6.05 1.36 18.40
N ARG A 727 5.55 0.95 19.58
CA ARG A 727 4.54 1.66 20.38
C ARG A 727 3.25 2.02 19.63
N TYR A 728 2.65 1.01 19.02
CA TYR A 728 1.36 1.04 18.32
C TYR A 728 0.28 0.52 19.26
N VAL A 729 -0.25 1.39 20.13
CA VAL A 729 -1.05 0.94 21.28
C VAL A 729 -2.29 0.18 20.84
N ILE A 730 -3.11 0.78 19.98
CA ILE A 730 -4.20 0.12 19.27
C ILE A 730 -3.80 -0.02 17.81
N HIS A 731 -3.36 -1.22 17.44
CA HIS A 731 -2.85 -1.54 16.11
C HIS A 731 -3.94 -2.21 15.26
N GLN A 732 -4.57 -1.43 14.38
CA GLN A 732 -5.67 -1.87 13.54
C GLN A 732 -5.20 -2.26 12.13
N MET A 733 -5.39 -3.53 11.75
CA MET A 733 -5.09 -4.05 10.41
C MET A 733 -6.29 -4.75 9.74
N GLY A 734 -7.30 -5.11 10.52
CA GLY A 734 -8.54 -5.75 10.05
C GLY A 734 -9.64 -4.77 9.64
N GLN A 735 -10.88 -5.24 9.55
CA GLN A 735 -12.00 -4.44 9.07
C GLN A 735 -13.26 -4.59 9.93
N LEU A 736 -14.10 -3.56 9.96
CA LEU A 736 -15.30 -3.51 10.79
C LEU A 736 -15.02 -3.62 12.29
N ASN A 737 -13.89 -3.11 12.75
CA ASN A 737 -13.52 -3.12 14.18
C ASN A 737 -13.90 -1.80 14.86
N PHE A 738 -14.20 -1.91 16.15
CA PHE A 738 -14.66 -0.82 17.01
C PHE A 738 -13.78 -0.70 18.24
N VAL A 739 -13.34 0.52 18.53
CA VAL A 739 -12.50 0.84 19.67
C VAL A 739 -13.14 2.00 20.41
N GLN A 740 -13.39 1.89 21.71
CA GLN A 740 -13.99 2.99 22.47
C GLN A 740 -13.43 3.17 23.87
N ARG A 741 -13.39 4.41 24.38
CA ARG A 741 -13.01 4.71 25.77
C ARG A 741 -11.65 4.13 26.13
N ILE A 742 -10.66 4.49 25.31
CA ILE A 742 -9.26 4.11 25.51
C ILE A 742 -8.49 5.31 26.03
N TYR A 743 -7.72 5.11 27.09
CA TYR A 743 -6.71 6.06 27.55
C TYR A 743 -5.32 5.51 27.26
N THR A 744 -4.40 6.34 26.78
CA THR A 744 -3.00 5.94 26.64
C THR A 744 -2.03 7.07 26.94
N GLU A 745 -0.83 6.70 27.39
CA GLU A 745 0.31 7.61 27.44
C GLU A 745 1.57 6.99 26.83
N THR A 746 2.55 7.84 26.48
CA THR A 746 3.89 7.43 25.98
C THR A 746 3.88 6.62 24.67
N ALA A 747 2.78 6.69 23.93
CA ALA A 747 2.63 6.08 22.62
C ALA A 747 3.46 6.80 21.56
N ARG A 748 3.98 6.05 20.58
CA ARG A 748 4.40 6.68 19.32
C ARG A 748 3.17 6.92 18.46
N HIS A 749 2.40 5.87 18.18
CA HIS A 749 1.08 6.01 17.55
C HIS A 749 0.03 5.36 18.46
N ALA A 750 -0.84 6.18 19.06
CA ALA A 750 -1.87 5.71 19.98
C ALA A 750 -2.97 4.91 19.27
N PHE A 751 -3.59 5.53 18.26
CA PHE A 751 -4.61 4.90 17.41
C PHE A 751 -4.07 4.82 15.99
N VAL A 752 -3.65 3.63 15.55
CA VAL A 752 -2.96 3.46 14.27
C VAL A 752 -3.65 2.44 13.39
N VAL A 753 -3.77 2.79 12.10
CA VAL A 753 -4.31 1.91 11.06
C VAL A 753 -3.21 1.60 10.05
N ASP A 754 -2.91 0.31 9.81
CA ASP A 754 -1.80 -0.13 8.94
C ASP A 754 -2.11 0.11 7.44
N SER A 755 -1.18 -0.31 6.58
CA SER A 755 -1.28 -0.44 5.13
C SER A 755 -2.51 -1.15 4.63
N ARG A 756 -3.14 -0.50 3.63
CA ARG A 756 -4.15 -1.10 2.75
C ARG A 756 -5.30 -1.71 3.55
N VAL A 757 -5.61 -1.12 4.69
CA VAL A 757 -6.68 -1.59 5.57
C VAL A 757 -8.02 -1.16 5.00
N GLN A 758 -8.93 -2.12 4.89
CA GLN A 758 -10.29 -1.89 4.43
C GLN A 758 -11.17 -1.50 5.61
N GLY A 759 -11.77 -0.32 5.59
CA GLY A 759 -12.79 0.06 6.56
C GLY A 759 -14.19 -0.49 6.21
N PRO A 760 -15.24 -0.03 6.91
CA PRO A 760 -15.19 0.92 8.03
C PRO A 760 -14.43 0.44 9.28
N ASN A 761 -13.75 1.34 10.00
CA ASN A 761 -13.18 1.10 11.35
C ASN A 761 -13.38 2.36 12.21
N VAL A 762 -13.62 2.21 13.52
CA VAL A 762 -13.97 3.35 14.40
C VAL A 762 -13.12 3.38 15.67
N PHE A 763 -12.61 4.56 16.01
CA PHE A 763 -12.12 4.94 17.33
C PHE A 763 -13.08 5.98 17.94
N LEU A 764 -13.58 5.73 19.15
CA LEU A 764 -14.62 6.53 19.81
C LEU A 764 -14.24 6.93 21.25
N ASP A 765 -14.47 8.18 21.64
CA ASP A 765 -14.33 8.68 23.02
C ASP A 765 -12.98 8.32 23.67
N GLY A 766 -11.86 8.57 22.97
CA GLY A 766 -10.51 8.16 23.37
C GLY A 766 -9.59 9.34 23.68
N LYS A 767 -8.57 9.12 24.51
CA LYS A 767 -7.58 10.14 24.87
C LYS A 767 -6.16 9.59 24.86
N ALA A 768 -5.22 10.33 24.27
CA ALA A 768 -3.80 9.98 24.29
C ALA A 768 -2.96 11.19 24.74
N VAL A 769 -2.07 11.01 25.71
CA VAL A 769 -1.19 12.07 26.23
C VAL A 769 0.29 11.69 26.16
N LYS A 770 1.19 12.67 26.28
CA LYS A 770 2.65 12.44 26.16
C LYS A 770 3.00 11.68 24.87
N ASN A 771 2.35 12.05 23.77
CA ASN A 771 2.53 11.38 22.48
C ASN A 771 3.88 11.74 21.88
N TYR A 772 4.54 10.75 21.28
CA TYR A 772 5.78 10.96 20.52
C TYR A 772 5.53 11.15 19.02
N ASN A 773 4.36 10.76 18.52
CA ASN A 773 3.92 10.95 17.14
C ASN A 773 2.38 10.96 17.05
N THR A 774 1.82 11.10 15.85
CA THR A 774 0.37 11.27 15.63
C THR A 774 -0.39 9.94 15.62
N SER A 775 -1.67 9.95 15.98
CA SER A 775 -2.64 8.89 15.64
C SER A 775 -3.07 9.04 14.19
N GLU A 776 -3.06 7.95 13.43
CA GLU A 776 -3.17 8.07 11.97
C GLU A 776 -3.43 6.75 11.24
N PRO A 777 -4.01 6.79 10.04
CA PRO A 777 -3.61 5.83 9.01
C PRO A 777 -2.10 5.99 8.73
N HIS A 778 -1.36 4.89 8.78
CA HIS A 778 0.10 4.94 8.90
C HIS A 778 0.83 5.04 7.55
N HIS A 779 0.39 4.28 6.54
CA HIS A 779 0.98 4.28 5.19
C HIS A 779 0.14 3.49 4.19
N ARG A 780 0.30 3.74 2.89
CA ARG A 780 -0.22 2.89 1.79
C ARG A 780 -1.74 2.69 1.78
N TRP A 781 -2.50 3.78 1.67
CA TRP A 781 -3.92 3.83 1.29
C TRP A 781 -4.86 2.94 2.13
N SER A 782 -4.94 3.19 3.44
CA SER A 782 -6.06 2.72 4.25
C SER A 782 -7.34 3.51 3.90
N VAL A 783 -8.52 2.90 4.07
CA VAL A 783 -9.80 3.53 3.72
C VAL A 783 -10.85 3.43 4.82
N GLY A 784 -11.69 4.46 4.98
CA GLY A 784 -12.88 4.41 5.83
C GLY A 784 -12.63 4.31 7.32
N GLY A 785 -11.72 5.12 7.89
CA GLY A 785 -11.59 5.26 9.33
C GLY A 785 -12.41 6.42 9.90
N LEU A 786 -12.93 6.25 11.12
CA LEU A 786 -13.57 7.31 11.89
C LEU A 786 -12.81 7.53 13.20
N PHE A 787 -12.38 8.77 13.42
CA PHE A 787 -11.97 9.29 14.73
C PHE A 787 -13.12 10.14 15.28
N ASP A 788 -13.84 9.65 16.28
CA ASP A 788 -15.03 10.31 16.84
C ASP A 788 -14.77 10.61 18.32
N ASN A 789 -14.80 11.89 18.71
CA ASN A 789 -14.44 12.33 20.06
C ASN A 789 -13.07 11.81 20.53
N ILE A 790 -12.05 11.93 19.66
CA ILE A 790 -10.67 11.59 20.00
C ILE A 790 -9.91 12.86 20.40
N ASP A 791 -9.31 12.84 21.59
CA ASP A 791 -8.40 13.85 22.12
C ASP A 791 -6.97 13.32 22.03
N ALA A 792 -6.34 13.53 20.87
CA ALA A 792 -4.97 13.14 20.54
C ALA A 792 -4.53 13.82 19.23
N PRO A 793 -3.22 14.01 19.00
CA PRO A 793 -2.74 14.50 17.71
C PRO A 793 -3.14 13.53 16.59
N ILE A 794 -3.81 14.00 15.54
CA ILE A 794 -4.29 13.17 14.41
C ILE A 794 -3.66 13.63 13.08
N SER A 795 -3.26 12.69 12.22
CA SER A 795 -2.69 13.03 10.91
C SER A 795 -3.22 12.14 9.79
N ILE A 796 -3.91 12.73 8.82
CA ILE A 796 -4.48 12.03 7.66
C ILE A 796 -3.97 12.75 6.41
N ARG A 797 -2.83 12.29 5.89
CA ARG A 797 -2.04 13.06 4.91
C ARG A 797 -1.29 12.19 3.89
N ASP A 798 -0.71 12.85 2.89
CA ASP A 798 0.41 12.29 2.14
C ASP A 798 1.68 12.36 3.00
N ARG A 799 2.25 11.19 3.28
CA ARG A 799 3.48 11.02 4.07
C ARG A 799 4.73 10.93 3.20
N GLY A 800 4.60 11.05 1.87
CA GLY A 800 5.71 11.12 0.93
C GLY A 800 6.75 10.02 1.15
N TRP A 801 8.00 10.43 1.25
CA TRP A 801 9.17 9.54 1.38
C TRP A 801 9.38 8.95 2.76
N LEU A 802 8.52 9.24 3.76
CA LEU A 802 8.67 8.66 5.09
C LEU A 802 8.67 7.12 5.01
N GLY A 803 9.41 6.50 5.94
CA GLY A 803 9.69 5.07 5.93
C GLY A 803 10.31 4.63 4.61
N SER A 804 9.61 3.77 3.88
CA SER A 804 10.04 3.21 2.58
C SER A 804 9.30 3.80 1.38
N GLY A 805 8.66 4.97 1.51
CA GLY A 805 7.69 5.48 0.53
C GLY A 805 6.26 5.25 1.01
N HIS A 806 5.94 5.81 2.19
CA HIS A 806 4.63 5.65 2.82
C HIS A 806 3.50 6.27 2.01
N GLY A 807 3.75 7.38 1.32
CA GLY A 807 2.80 8.05 0.43
C GLY A 807 1.48 8.43 1.10
N TRP A 808 0.40 8.49 0.32
CA TRP A 808 -0.95 8.69 0.83
C TRP A 808 -1.34 7.65 1.88
N ALA A 809 -1.58 8.10 3.10
CA ALA A 809 -1.81 7.17 4.20
C ALA A 809 -3.28 6.73 4.31
N GLY A 810 -4.23 7.66 4.22
CA GLY A 810 -5.67 7.39 4.40
C GLY A 810 -6.57 8.15 3.42
N ALA A 811 -7.67 7.50 3.03
CA ALA A 811 -8.70 8.04 2.13
C ALA A 811 -10.12 7.72 2.64
N ASN A 812 -11.08 8.63 2.41
CA ASN A 812 -12.44 8.52 2.92
C ASN A 812 -12.52 8.41 4.46
N TYR A 813 -11.60 9.08 5.16
CA TYR A 813 -11.59 9.16 6.62
C TYR A 813 -12.47 10.32 7.12
N VAL A 814 -12.98 10.19 8.34
CA VAL A 814 -13.72 11.23 9.04
C VAL A 814 -13.10 11.45 10.42
N SER A 815 -12.79 12.70 10.74
CA SER A 815 -12.57 13.17 12.11
C SER A 815 -13.79 13.98 12.53
N TRP A 816 -14.43 13.58 13.64
CA TRP A 816 -15.67 14.16 14.14
C TRP A 816 -15.50 14.59 15.60
N ASN A 817 -15.72 15.87 15.90
CA ASN A 817 -15.60 16.45 17.25
C ASN A 817 -14.30 16.03 17.97
N THR A 818 -13.18 16.04 17.24
CA THR A 818 -11.85 15.71 17.77
C THR A 818 -11.16 16.94 18.37
N GLU A 819 -10.20 16.71 19.25
CA GLU A 819 -9.37 17.75 19.89
C GLU A 819 -7.87 17.53 19.60
N ASP A 820 -7.01 18.40 20.12
CA ASP A 820 -5.53 18.44 19.91
C ASP A 820 -5.13 18.85 18.47
N GLU A 821 -3.88 18.63 18.06
CA GLU A 821 -3.35 18.95 16.73
C GLU A 821 -3.91 18.04 15.64
N MET A 822 -4.31 18.60 14.49
CA MET A 822 -4.79 17.80 13.37
C MET A 822 -4.30 18.23 11.99
N THR A 823 -3.87 17.25 11.18
CA THR A 823 -3.71 17.36 9.73
C THR A 823 -4.75 16.50 9.02
N SER A 824 -5.42 17.05 8.00
CA SER A 824 -6.33 16.31 7.12
C SER A 824 -6.27 16.87 5.70
N GLN A 825 -5.80 16.04 4.76
CA GLN A 825 -5.62 16.37 3.34
C GLN A 825 -6.58 15.56 2.46
N GLN A 826 -6.91 16.09 1.28
CA GLN A 826 -7.71 15.43 0.25
C GLN A 826 -6.80 14.63 -0.69
N PRO A 827 -6.90 13.29 -0.72
CA PRO A 827 -6.24 12.48 -1.75
C PRO A 827 -6.86 12.72 -3.13
N PRO A 828 -6.14 12.55 -4.26
CA PRO A 828 -6.62 12.96 -5.58
C PRO A 828 -7.94 12.29 -6.02
N THR A 829 -8.21 11.09 -5.53
CA THR A 829 -9.34 10.24 -5.95
C THR A 829 -10.35 9.97 -4.83
N ALA A 830 -10.23 10.65 -3.70
CA ALA A 830 -11.05 10.42 -2.50
C ALA A 830 -11.18 11.70 -1.65
N GLN A 831 -12.02 11.68 -0.61
CA GLN A 831 -12.20 12.84 0.26
C GLN A 831 -12.05 12.47 1.73
N ASN A 832 -11.16 13.13 2.46
CA ASN A 832 -11.12 13.06 3.92
C ASN A 832 -11.90 14.24 4.52
N TYR A 833 -12.51 14.05 5.69
CA TYR A 833 -13.39 15.02 6.34
C TYR A 833 -12.92 15.32 7.76
N ALA A 834 -12.95 16.59 8.14
CA ALA A 834 -12.63 17.11 9.47
C ALA A 834 -13.76 18.05 9.90
N ILE A 835 -14.64 17.57 10.79
CA ILE A 835 -15.88 18.24 11.14
C ILE A 835 -15.93 18.45 12.65
N GLY A 836 -16.09 19.70 13.06
CA GLY A 836 -16.22 20.07 14.47
C GLY A 836 -14.93 19.92 15.26
N HIS A 837 -13.76 20.01 14.63
CA HIS A 837 -12.48 19.87 15.33
C HIS A 837 -12.18 21.08 16.23
N ALA A 838 -11.94 20.87 17.53
CA ALA A 838 -11.57 21.91 18.48
C ALA A 838 -10.08 21.83 18.85
N GLY A 839 -9.23 22.23 17.90
CA GLY A 839 -7.78 22.23 18.08
C GLY A 839 -7.05 22.90 16.91
N PRO A 840 -5.72 23.07 17.02
CA PRO A 840 -4.92 23.66 15.96
C PRO A 840 -4.84 22.75 14.72
N LYS A 841 -5.11 23.34 13.55
CA LYS A 841 -4.83 22.73 12.26
C LYS A 841 -3.33 22.81 11.96
N VAL A 842 -2.71 21.67 11.64
CA VAL A 842 -1.28 21.54 11.35
C VAL A 842 -1.07 21.14 9.89
N SER A 843 -0.03 21.70 9.26
CA SER A 843 0.34 21.39 7.86
C SER A 843 0.81 19.94 7.66
N GLY A 844 0.55 19.41 6.46
CA GLY A 844 1.11 18.12 6.04
C GLY A 844 2.62 18.19 5.76
N LEU A 845 3.22 17.01 5.52
CA LEU A 845 4.62 16.92 5.08
C LEU A 845 4.80 17.40 3.63
N VAL A 846 3.78 17.19 2.80
CA VAL A 846 3.73 17.60 1.40
C VAL A 846 2.51 18.51 1.24
N PRO A 847 2.61 19.71 0.63
CA PRO A 847 3.85 20.32 0.14
C PRO A 847 4.80 20.76 1.26
N SER A 848 6.10 20.78 0.95
CA SER A 848 7.19 21.37 1.73
C SER A 848 8.27 21.92 0.79
N ASP A 849 9.31 22.55 1.34
CA ASP A 849 10.46 23.04 0.55
C ASP A 849 11.16 21.90 -0.22
N TYR A 850 11.11 20.67 0.29
CA TYR A 850 11.72 19.51 -0.35
C TYR A 850 10.82 18.86 -1.41
N ASP A 851 9.51 18.81 -1.16
CA ASP A 851 8.51 18.31 -2.11
C ASP A 851 7.40 19.36 -2.26
N PRO A 852 7.50 20.25 -3.27
CA PRO A 852 6.58 21.39 -3.41
C PRO A 852 5.26 21.01 -4.08
N ARG A 853 5.01 19.72 -4.35
CA ARG A 853 3.83 19.30 -5.11
C ARG A 853 2.57 19.60 -4.30
N PRO A 854 1.55 20.23 -4.92
CA PRO A 854 0.39 20.69 -4.18
C PRO A 854 -0.40 19.52 -3.59
N ARG A 855 -0.95 19.74 -2.39
CA ARG A 855 -1.90 18.85 -1.73
C ARG A 855 -3.05 19.70 -1.24
N ASN A 856 -4.26 19.35 -1.66
CA ASN A 856 -5.45 20.04 -1.19
C ASN A 856 -5.72 19.64 0.25
N ASP A 857 -6.32 20.56 1.00
CA ASP A 857 -6.90 20.24 2.29
C ASP A 857 -8.08 19.27 2.13
N GLY A 858 -8.32 18.48 3.17
CA GLY A 858 -9.58 17.75 3.33
C GLY A 858 -10.77 18.71 3.40
N TYR A 859 -11.98 18.15 3.57
CA TYR A 859 -13.16 18.96 3.85
C TYR A 859 -13.10 19.38 5.31
N TRP A 860 -12.95 20.68 5.57
CA TRP A 860 -12.90 21.24 6.91
C TRP A 860 -14.18 22.03 7.20
N GLU A 861 -14.81 21.74 8.32
CA GLU A 861 -16.02 22.42 8.76
C GLU A 861 -16.01 22.64 10.28
N SER A 862 -16.50 23.80 10.73
CA SER A 862 -16.61 24.15 12.14
C SER A 862 -15.28 24.05 12.91
N LEU A 863 -14.16 24.45 12.29
CA LEU A 863 -12.85 24.49 12.97
C LEU A 863 -12.88 25.42 14.20
N GLY A 864 -12.37 24.91 15.32
CA GLY A 864 -12.31 25.60 16.61
C GLY A 864 -13.53 25.36 17.51
N GLN A 865 -14.53 24.58 17.07
CA GLN A 865 -15.73 24.30 17.86
C GLN A 865 -16.38 22.95 17.50
N HIS A 866 -16.94 22.26 18.48
CA HIS A 866 -17.69 21.03 18.22
C HIS A 866 -19.04 21.33 17.54
N VAL A 867 -19.48 20.42 16.67
CA VAL A 867 -20.84 20.43 16.13
C VAL A 867 -21.80 19.73 17.09
N LYS A 868 -23.09 20.08 16.98
CA LYS A 868 -24.17 19.66 17.89
C LYS A 868 -24.36 18.15 17.98
N VAL A 869 -24.23 17.43 16.87
CA VAL A 869 -24.29 15.96 16.91
C VAL A 869 -23.02 15.50 17.60
N GLU A 870 -23.15 15.11 18.88
CA GLU A 870 -22.03 14.83 19.77
C GLU A 870 -21.09 13.76 19.20
N SER A 871 -21.65 12.68 18.66
CA SER A 871 -20.89 11.62 18.00
C SER A 871 -21.62 11.14 16.75
N LEU A 872 -20.88 11.08 15.65
CA LEU A 872 -21.37 10.57 14.38
C LEU A 872 -21.74 9.08 14.50
N TYR A 873 -20.86 8.26 15.08
CA TYR A 873 -21.07 6.82 15.23
C TYR A 873 -22.29 6.52 16.10
N LYS A 874 -22.41 7.17 17.27
CA LYS A 874 -23.54 6.95 18.19
C LYS A 874 -24.87 7.31 17.52
N GLN A 875 -24.92 8.41 16.77
CA GLN A 875 -26.12 8.81 16.04
C GLN A 875 -26.44 7.87 14.86
N GLN A 876 -25.43 7.38 14.13
CA GLN A 876 -25.62 6.38 13.08
C GLN A 876 -26.15 5.06 13.64
N LEU A 877 -25.60 4.61 14.77
CA LEU A 877 -26.07 3.41 15.47
C LEU A 877 -27.52 3.56 15.96
N LEU A 878 -27.87 4.74 16.49
CA LEU A 878 -29.24 5.06 16.87
C LEU A 878 -30.19 5.00 15.66
N ASN A 879 -29.79 5.56 14.52
CA ASN A 879 -30.61 5.54 13.31
C ASN A 879 -30.82 4.11 12.78
N ARG A 880 -29.78 3.26 12.85
CA ARG A 880 -29.81 1.88 12.33
C ARG A 880 -30.54 0.91 13.25
N LEU A 881 -30.24 0.92 14.55
CA LEU A 881 -30.67 -0.11 15.50
C LEU A 881 -31.49 0.41 16.69
N GLY A 882 -31.67 1.73 16.82
CA GLY A 882 -32.46 2.34 17.88
C GLY A 882 -31.74 2.43 19.24
N GLN A 883 -32.46 2.95 20.24
CA GLN A 883 -31.92 3.34 21.54
C GLN A 883 -31.26 2.17 22.30
N LYS A 884 -31.82 0.96 22.22
CA LYS A 884 -31.29 -0.22 22.92
C LYS A 884 -29.85 -0.54 22.49
N ALA A 885 -29.54 -0.40 21.19
CA ALA A 885 -28.19 -0.63 20.68
C ALA A 885 -27.20 0.42 21.19
N LEU A 886 -27.64 1.67 21.30
CA LEU A 886 -26.85 2.74 21.89
C LEU A 886 -26.61 2.50 23.39
N ASP A 887 -27.61 2.02 24.12
CA ASP A 887 -27.48 1.70 25.55
C ASP A 887 -26.52 0.53 25.79
N ASN A 888 -26.46 -0.45 24.88
CA ASN A 888 -25.56 -1.60 24.97
C ASN A 888 -24.07 -1.24 24.90
N ILE A 889 -23.71 -0.08 24.33
CA ILE A 889 -22.31 0.36 24.18
C ILE A 889 -21.89 1.41 25.20
N LYS A 890 -22.81 1.85 26.07
CA LYS A 890 -22.51 2.72 27.21
C LYS A 890 -21.73 1.94 28.28
N ARG A 891 -21.08 2.70 29.16
CA ARG A 891 -20.41 2.15 30.35
C ARG A 891 -21.40 1.68 31.40
#